data_AF-A0A0N5DC76-F1
#
_entry.id   AF-A0A0N5DC76-F1
#
_cell.length_a   1.000
_cell.length_b   1.000
_cell.length_c   1.000
_cell.angle_alpha   90.00
_cell.angle_beta   90.00
_cell.angle_gamma   90.00
#
_symmetry.space_group_name_H-M   'P 1'
#
loop_
_entity.id
_entity.type
_entity.pdbx_description
1 polymer ?
#
loop_
_entity_poly.entity_id
_entity_poly.type
_entity_poly.pdbx_seq_one_letter_code
_entity_poly.pdbx_strand_id
1 'polypeptide(L)'
;MIICLLLSRWRVRRVYLIFVCYHLLVLIYSFIAYIGPLPGKCYDIILFESFANLSNICVLSSGSSLLPDHALYFALINNGQYTISLQEKSSDAIYCYFLNVIFAIIQYQNFKTENAVRDNAQGGSNDGILLALHRQESLDQNPVPDFFSANVKVLDELKQVVCSYFHWIVLLIILLNGIRLSSSIFLSVILIILAFINLWSGADLYLSHPTIFIQKWRLITIYLLSSIFLRIVALISDVVLGYILIRKNKEHYYMSVHVLLTYFANFEGNDTKSYGALKTDNFLFDLLTFTVLLLHLRLISSWHFQRTVIDIRADRIVCYRGVILQTQLIYKAMTYNQQQERRRLTKIKHIKEKIEKLSLPLGKWFIECIFLSIRGWNENLLQAADIMSVDSEKTFRANLMSTSDNANRAQKTKEESSFITLSVLFSKCALWFARKTLDYRYIRHVISKEKKLLLDKLPKELSLALPNSLAKLEKCNLGNEICLVTTSQDIVKYMTEVHCYWLKLPLLWRLLNSIGTFVIINTAFLCFLVIIIAHGQTASLLTFPLAILVFFWGALSERNHRLLWTIAIFYVQIMIVISLCSKYTSLPRLCDRDLMNCDRWGMAMVVRFVGIADEPISVAIFCLLALALFTHRHNMRVTFTSYT
;
A
#
# COMPACT_ATOMS: atom_id res chain seq x y z
N MET A 1 -17.52 11.90 19.60
CA MET A 1 -17.18 11.08 18.41
C MET A 1 -16.91 9.60 18.72
N ILE A 2 -16.11 9.24 19.74
CA ILE A 2 -15.83 7.83 20.12
C ILE A 2 -17.13 7.02 20.30
N ILE A 3 -18.11 7.59 21.01
CA ILE A 3 -19.43 6.98 21.23
C ILE A 3 -20.16 6.72 19.90
N CYS A 4 -20.06 7.63 18.92
CA CYS A 4 -20.66 7.45 17.59
C CYS A 4 -19.99 6.32 16.80
N LEU A 5 -18.68 6.10 17.00
CA LEU A 5 -17.95 4.99 16.39
C LEU A 5 -18.23 3.65 17.07
N LEU A 6 -18.68 3.63 18.33
CA LEU A 6 -19.11 2.44 19.07
C LEU A 6 -20.59 2.10 18.84
N LEU A 7 -21.42 3.09 18.59
CA LEU A 7 -22.84 2.91 18.29
C LEU A 7 -23.07 2.63 16.80
N SER A 8 -24.13 1.86 16.51
CA SER A 8 -24.66 1.72 15.16
C SER A 8 -25.35 3.01 14.71
N ARG A 9 -25.39 3.27 13.39
CA ARG A 9 -26.03 4.47 12.80
C ARG A 9 -27.45 4.71 13.33
N TRP A 10 -28.26 3.66 13.45
CA TRP A 10 -29.63 3.75 13.94
C TRP A 10 -29.73 4.18 15.42
N ARG A 11 -28.76 3.81 16.26
CA ARG A 11 -28.68 4.27 17.66
C ARG A 11 -28.22 5.73 17.72
N VAL A 12 -27.24 6.11 16.90
CA VAL A 12 -26.77 7.51 16.79
C VAL A 12 -27.94 8.41 16.41
N ARG A 13 -28.76 8.01 15.44
CA ARG A 13 -29.95 8.75 14.97
C ARG A 13 -30.89 9.18 16.11
N ARG A 14 -31.11 8.30 17.10
CA ARG A 14 -32.01 8.56 18.24
C ARG A 14 -31.45 9.57 19.24
N VAL A 15 -30.13 9.60 19.40
CA VAL A 15 -29.44 10.44 20.41
C VAL A 15 -28.89 11.73 19.80
N TYR A 16 -28.88 11.85 18.46
CA TYR A 16 -28.22 12.95 17.75
C TYR A 16 -28.79 14.34 18.07
N LEU A 17 -30.07 14.45 18.42
CA LEU A 17 -30.67 15.74 18.83
C LEU A 17 -29.99 16.30 20.08
N ILE A 18 -29.70 15.45 21.08
CA ILE A 18 -29.03 15.86 22.32
C ILE A 18 -27.63 16.40 22.00
N PHE A 19 -26.94 15.77 21.04
CA PHE A 19 -25.64 16.22 20.57
C PHE A 19 -25.69 17.60 19.90
N VAL A 20 -26.69 17.88 19.05
CA VAL A 20 -26.87 19.21 18.44
C VAL A 20 -27.17 20.27 19.50
N CYS A 21 -28.06 19.99 20.45
CA CYS A 21 -28.36 20.92 21.54
C CYS A 21 -27.12 21.23 22.39
N TYR A 22 -26.30 20.22 22.71
CA TYR A 22 -25.04 20.41 23.42
C TYR A 22 -24.09 21.34 22.64
N HIS A 23 -23.88 21.09 21.35
CA HIS A 23 -23.01 21.92 20.52
C HIS A 23 -23.50 23.37 20.39
N LEU A 24 -24.82 23.59 20.37
CA LEU A 24 -25.41 24.91 20.34
C LEU A 24 -25.18 25.66 21.67
N LEU A 25 -25.35 25.00 22.82
CA LEU A 25 -25.05 25.57 24.13
C LEU A 25 -23.58 25.94 24.27
N VAL A 26 -22.69 25.08 23.77
CA VAL A 26 -21.24 25.30 23.80
C VAL A 26 -20.84 26.48 22.90
N LEU A 27 -21.48 26.66 21.73
CA LEU A 27 -21.28 27.84 20.88
C LEU A 27 -21.68 29.14 21.59
N ILE A 28 -22.85 29.14 22.25
CA ILE A 28 -23.32 30.31 23.02
C ILE A 28 -22.33 30.63 24.14
N TYR A 29 -21.87 29.61 24.87
CA TYR A 29 -20.87 29.78 25.92
C TYR A 29 -19.56 30.35 25.37
N SER A 30 -19.06 29.84 24.23
CA SER A 30 -17.89 30.43 23.56
C SER A 30 -18.12 31.89 23.22
N PHE A 31 -19.26 32.24 22.64
CA PHE A 31 -19.53 33.62 22.25
C PHE A 31 -19.56 34.57 23.46
N ILE A 32 -20.14 34.14 24.57
CA ILE A 32 -20.12 34.89 25.85
C ILE A 32 -18.68 35.04 26.37
N ALA A 33 -17.90 33.96 26.32
CA ALA A 33 -16.50 33.96 26.74
C ALA A 33 -15.60 34.83 25.83
N TYR A 34 -15.97 35.01 24.55
CA TYR A 34 -15.29 35.92 23.61
C TYR A 34 -15.54 37.39 23.97
N ILE A 35 -16.78 37.74 24.32
CA ILE A 35 -17.16 39.12 24.67
C ILE A 35 -16.43 39.57 25.94
N GLY A 36 -16.28 38.67 26.92
CA GLY A 36 -15.59 38.97 28.18
C GLY A 36 -16.34 40.01 29.05
N PRO A 37 -15.73 40.43 30.18
CA PRO A 37 -16.28 41.48 31.04
C PRO A 37 -16.18 42.87 30.38
N LEU A 38 -17.03 43.80 30.83
CA LEU A 38 -17.06 45.18 30.30
C LEU A 38 -15.69 45.87 30.42
N PRO A 39 -15.17 46.49 29.34
CA PRO A 39 -13.91 47.22 29.41
C PRO A 39 -14.05 48.44 30.34
N GLY A 40 -13.15 48.56 31.33
CA GLY A 40 -13.09 49.70 32.24
C GLY A 40 -13.42 49.42 33.72
N LYS A 41 -13.72 48.18 34.11
CA LYS A 41 -13.84 47.76 35.52
C LYS A 41 -12.83 46.66 35.83
N CYS A 42 -11.98 46.87 36.84
CA CYS A 42 -11.17 45.80 37.42
C CYS A 42 -12.10 44.86 38.18
N TYR A 43 -12.25 43.64 37.69
CA TYR A 43 -12.94 42.57 38.40
C TYR A 43 -11.91 41.63 39.01
N ASP A 44 -11.88 41.55 40.33
CA ASP A 44 -11.24 40.44 41.04
C ASP A 44 -12.22 39.26 41.03
N ILE A 45 -11.91 38.21 40.27
CA ILE A 45 -12.72 36.97 40.25
C ILE A 45 -12.06 35.94 41.17
N ILE A 46 -12.83 35.53 42.18
CA ILE A 46 -12.46 34.78 43.40
C ILE A 46 -12.13 33.29 43.15
N LEU A 47 -12.06 32.79 41.91
CA LEU A 47 -11.93 31.34 41.65
C LEU A 47 -10.57 30.72 42.03
N PHE A 48 -9.60 31.52 42.51
CA PHE A 48 -8.29 31.04 42.97
C PHE A 48 -7.81 31.68 44.28
N GLU A 49 -8.69 32.29 45.08
CA GLU A 49 -8.27 32.92 46.36
C GLU A 49 -7.91 31.91 47.45
N SER A 50 -8.49 30.70 47.45
CA SER A 50 -8.24 29.74 48.54
C SER A 50 -6.83 29.16 48.58
N PHE A 51 -5.95 29.49 47.63
CA PHE A 51 -4.54 29.05 47.61
C PHE A 51 -3.52 30.19 47.60
N ALA A 52 -3.94 31.46 47.62
CA ALA A 52 -3.05 32.60 47.41
C ALA A 52 -3.16 33.66 48.52
N ASN A 53 -2.84 33.29 49.76
CA ASN A 53 -2.38 34.28 50.74
C ASN A 53 -0.93 34.67 50.41
N LEU A 54 -0.72 35.60 49.48
CA LEU A 54 0.25 36.71 49.62
C LEU A 54 0.28 37.64 48.39
N SER A 55 0.08 38.91 48.70
CA SER A 55 0.49 40.15 48.00
C SER A 55 -0.06 40.48 46.61
N ASN A 56 -0.89 41.53 46.62
CA ASN A 56 -1.15 42.52 45.59
C ASN A 56 0.06 42.78 44.66
N ILE A 57 0.03 42.26 43.43
CA ILE A 57 0.84 42.78 42.32
C ILE A 57 -0.08 42.93 41.11
N CYS A 58 -0.36 44.19 40.80
CA CYS A 58 -0.95 44.63 39.55
C CYS A 58 0.06 44.29 38.44
N VAL A 59 -0.22 43.28 37.61
CA VAL A 59 0.64 42.91 36.47
C VAL A 59 0.41 43.94 35.35
N LEU A 60 1.13 45.05 35.44
CA LEU A 60 1.36 45.96 34.33
C LEU A 60 2.61 45.47 33.57
N SER A 61 2.46 45.27 32.27
CA SER A 61 3.54 45.08 31.29
C SER A 61 4.29 43.73 31.27
N SER A 62 4.46 43.24 30.04
CA SER A 62 5.40 42.20 29.56
C SER A 62 5.02 40.72 29.75
N GLY A 63 4.38 40.19 28.71
CA GLY A 63 4.82 38.97 28.04
C GLY A 63 4.71 37.65 28.79
N SER A 64 3.52 37.03 28.76
CA SER A 64 3.30 35.59 28.51
C SER A 64 1.89 35.17 28.94
N SER A 65 0.88 35.56 28.14
CA SER A 65 -0.46 34.97 28.26
C SER A 65 -0.41 33.53 27.72
N LEU A 66 -0.28 32.58 28.63
CA LEU A 66 -0.04 31.18 28.32
C LEU A 66 -1.36 30.37 28.29
N LEU A 67 -2.11 30.51 27.20
CA LEU A 67 -3.24 29.65 26.87
C LEU A 67 -3.04 29.21 25.41
N PRO A 68 -3.54 28.04 24.97
CA PRO A 68 -3.49 27.71 23.55
C PRO A 68 -4.19 28.84 22.78
N ASP A 69 -3.51 29.41 21.79
CA ASP A 69 -3.97 30.52 20.93
C ASP A 69 -5.40 30.35 20.35
N HIS A 70 -5.99 29.15 20.49
CA HIS A 70 -7.29 28.73 19.95
C HIS A 70 -8.31 28.21 21.00
N ALA A 71 -8.01 28.23 22.31
CA ALA A 71 -8.86 27.62 23.35
C ALA A 71 -9.69 28.65 24.13
N LEU A 72 -10.68 29.24 23.47
CA LEU A 72 -11.56 30.27 24.02
C LEU A 72 -12.38 29.83 25.25
N TYR A 73 -12.64 28.52 25.42
CA TYR A 73 -13.42 27.99 26.54
C TYR A 73 -12.79 28.23 27.92
N PHE A 74 -11.46 28.42 27.96
CA PHE A 74 -10.71 28.74 29.17
C PHE A 74 -10.64 30.25 29.46
N ALA A 75 -11.23 31.10 28.61
CA ALA A 75 -11.14 32.56 28.75
C ALA A 75 -11.77 33.12 30.04
N LEU A 76 -12.81 32.46 30.56
CA LEU A 76 -13.47 32.85 31.80
C LEU A 76 -12.56 32.69 33.04
N ILE A 77 -11.47 31.94 32.90
CA ILE A 77 -10.48 31.72 33.96
C ILE A 77 -9.43 32.85 34.03
N ASN A 78 -9.30 33.70 33.00
CA ASN A 78 -8.22 34.70 32.91
C ASN A 78 -8.68 36.17 32.86
N ASN A 79 -9.79 36.51 33.53
CA ASN A 79 -10.28 37.89 33.69
C ASN A 79 -10.38 38.74 32.39
N GLY A 80 -10.51 38.12 31.22
CA GLY A 80 -10.77 38.82 29.96
C GLY A 80 -9.65 39.74 29.43
N GLN A 81 -8.40 39.60 29.89
CA GLN A 81 -7.29 40.36 29.31
C GLN A 81 -6.79 39.70 28.02
N TYR A 82 -7.20 40.26 26.87
CA TYR A 82 -6.76 39.84 25.54
C TYR A 82 -5.81 40.86 24.93
N THR A 83 -4.73 40.38 24.31
CA THR A 83 -3.95 41.18 23.36
C THR A 83 -4.64 41.14 21.98
N ILE A 84 -4.54 42.22 21.20
CA ILE A 84 -5.22 42.36 19.89
C ILE A 84 -4.94 41.18 18.94
N SER A 85 -3.73 40.62 18.97
CA SER A 85 -3.31 39.46 18.15
C SER A 85 -3.96 38.12 18.56
N LEU A 86 -4.37 37.96 19.82
CA LEU A 86 -5.09 36.77 20.30
C LEU A 86 -6.59 36.84 19.96
N GLN A 87 -7.12 38.05 19.77
CA GLN A 87 -8.52 38.27 19.41
C GLN A 87 -8.82 37.92 17.94
N GLU A 88 -7.86 38.10 17.03
CA GLU A 88 -7.97 37.64 15.64
C GLU A 88 -7.95 36.10 15.55
N LYS A 89 -6.96 35.43 16.16
CA LYS A 89 -6.83 33.96 16.13
C LYS A 89 -7.99 33.20 16.80
N SER A 90 -8.63 33.81 17.80
CA SER A 90 -9.80 33.24 18.47
C SER A 90 -11.09 33.40 17.67
N SER A 91 -11.19 34.43 16.83
CA SER A 91 -12.34 34.63 15.93
C SER A 91 -12.46 33.51 14.88
N ASP A 92 -11.34 33.07 14.31
CA ASP A 92 -11.29 31.95 13.35
C ASP A 92 -11.74 30.62 13.98
N ALA A 93 -11.40 30.39 15.25
CA ALA A 93 -11.80 29.18 15.98
C ALA A 93 -13.32 29.15 16.23
N ILE A 94 -13.91 30.30 16.60
CA ILE A 94 -15.36 30.43 16.77
C ILE A 94 -16.08 30.22 15.43
N TYR A 95 -15.55 30.80 14.35
CA TYR A 95 -16.09 30.61 13.01
C TYR A 95 -16.08 29.13 12.58
N CYS A 96 -14.98 28.41 12.82
CA CYS A 96 -14.91 26.98 12.55
C CYS A 96 -15.93 26.17 13.38
N TYR A 97 -16.12 26.55 14.65
CA TYR A 97 -17.11 25.91 15.52
C TYR A 97 -18.55 26.21 15.06
N PHE A 98 -18.82 27.44 14.61
CA PHE A 98 -20.10 27.81 14.00
C PHE A 98 -20.42 26.98 12.76
N LEU A 99 -19.45 26.81 11.85
CA LEU A 99 -19.60 25.92 10.70
C LEU A 99 -19.90 24.46 11.12
N ASN A 100 -19.24 23.97 12.17
CA ASN A 100 -19.51 22.63 12.70
C ASN A 100 -20.95 22.50 13.25
N VAL A 101 -21.48 23.52 13.91
CA VAL A 101 -22.89 23.55 14.36
C VAL A 101 -23.85 23.54 13.17
N ILE A 102 -23.57 24.32 12.12
CA ILE A 102 -24.36 24.30 10.88
C ILE A 102 -24.39 22.89 10.27
N PHE A 103 -23.23 22.24 10.12
CA PHE A 103 -23.17 20.89 9.60
C PHE A 103 -23.90 19.87 10.48
N ALA A 104 -23.86 20.03 11.80
CA ALA A 104 -24.61 19.19 12.73
C ALA A 104 -26.13 19.38 12.55
N ILE A 105 -26.63 20.60 12.35
CA ILE A 105 -28.05 20.88 12.08
C ILE A 105 -28.48 20.27 10.75
N ILE A 106 -27.69 20.45 9.68
CA ILE A 106 -27.96 19.85 8.36
C ILE A 106 -28.01 18.32 8.48
N GLN A 107 -27.07 17.72 9.20
CA GLN A 107 -27.04 16.27 9.41
C GLN A 107 -28.25 15.77 10.21
N TYR A 108 -28.74 16.54 11.19
CA TYR A 108 -29.97 16.22 11.91
C TYR A 108 -31.21 16.27 10.98
N GLN A 109 -31.30 17.27 10.10
CA GLN A 109 -32.38 17.33 9.09
C GLN A 109 -32.33 16.14 8.14
N ASN A 110 -31.13 15.71 7.72
CA ASN A 110 -30.96 14.49 6.92
C ASN A 110 -31.47 13.25 7.66
N PHE A 111 -31.16 13.10 8.94
CA PHE A 111 -31.68 11.99 9.75
C PHE A 111 -33.19 12.04 9.97
N LYS A 112 -33.79 13.23 10.10
CA LYS A 112 -35.23 13.41 10.18
C LYS A 112 -35.92 12.99 8.88
N THR A 113 -35.36 13.38 7.74
CA THR A 113 -35.86 13.01 6.41
C THR A 113 -35.74 11.50 6.16
N GLU A 114 -34.61 10.89 6.55
CA GLU A 114 -34.38 9.44 6.48
C GLU A 114 -35.42 8.66 7.32
N ASN A 115 -35.80 9.17 8.49
CA ASN A 115 -36.87 8.56 9.31
C ASN A 115 -38.26 8.73 8.71
N ALA A 116 -38.54 9.85 8.04
CA ALA A 116 -39.87 10.16 7.51
C ALA A 116 -40.16 9.44 6.18
N VAL A 117 -39.19 9.39 5.27
CA VAL A 117 -39.38 8.92 3.88
C VAL A 117 -38.87 7.48 3.69
N ARG A 118 -38.02 6.97 4.59
CA ARG A 118 -37.43 5.63 4.59
C ARG A 118 -36.92 5.22 3.19
N ASP A 119 -37.54 4.24 2.54
CA ASP A 119 -37.08 3.70 1.24
C ASP A 119 -37.63 4.47 0.02
N ASN A 120 -38.58 5.38 0.20
CA ASN A 120 -39.24 6.13 -0.89
C ASN A 120 -38.49 7.41 -1.30
N ALA A 121 -37.30 7.66 -0.75
CA ALA A 121 -36.53 8.84 -1.07
C ALA A 121 -35.90 8.69 -2.47
N GLN A 122 -35.83 9.77 -3.25
CA GLN A 122 -35.18 9.75 -4.58
C GLN A 122 -33.71 9.28 -4.51
N GLY A 123 -33.03 9.52 -3.39
CA GLY A 123 -31.66 9.06 -3.12
C GLY A 123 -31.55 7.65 -2.54
N GLY A 124 -32.66 6.94 -2.36
CA GLY A 124 -32.73 5.60 -1.78
C GLY A 124 -32.39 5.53 -0.28
N SER A 125 -32.21 4.30 0.21
CA SER A 125 -31.87 4.04 1.61
C SER A 125 -30.37 4.20 1.88
N ASN A 126 -30.04 4.86 2.99
CA ASN A 126 -28.66 5.03 3.45
C ASN A 126 -28.16 3.90 4.36
N ASP A 127 -29.01 2.91 4.61
CA ASP A 127 -28.73 1.75 5.44
C ASP A 127 -27.70 0.83 4.75
N GLY A 128 -26.60 0.54 5.45
CA GLY A 128 -25.54 -0.35 4.96
C GLY A 128 -25.78 -1.82 5.30
N ILE A 129 -24.89 -2.68 4.83
CA ILE A 129 -24.93 -4.15 5.01
C ILE A 129 -25.05 -4.56 6.50
N LEU A 130 -24.40 -3.81 7.40
CA LEU A 130 -24.43 -4.09 8.84
C LEU A 130 -25.85 -4.07 9.42
N LEU A 131 -26.74 -3.26 8.84
CA LEU A 131 -28.11 -3.13 9.31
C LEU A 131 -29.01 -4.25 8.77
N ALA A 132 -28.80 -4.68 7.52
CA ALA A 132 -29.44 -5.89 6.96
C ALA A 132 -29.05 -7.14 7.75
N LEU A 133 -27.76 -7.30 8.07
CA LEU A 133 -27.25 -8.38 8.94
C LEU A 133 -27.88 -8.36 10.34
N HIS A 134 -28.10 -7.17 10.91
CA HIS A 134 -28.73 -7.04 12.23
C HIS A 134 -30.23 -7.33 12.22
N ARG A 135 -30.91 -7.11 11.08
CA ARG A 135 -32.31 -7.47 10.87
C ARG A 135 -32.51 -8.94 10.49
N GLN A 136 -31.43 -9.73 10.41
CA GLN A 136 -31.47 -11.14 10.01
C GLN A 136 -32.07 -11.34 8.60
N GLU A 137 -32.05 -10.29 7.78
CA GLU A 137 -32.48 -10.34 6.37
C GLU A 137 -31.48 -11.17 5.57
N SER A 138 -31.97 -12.00 4.65
CA SER A 138 -31.09 -12.81 3.83
C SER A 138 -30.35 -11.93 2.82
N LEU A 139 -29.03 -12.08 2.78
CA LEU A 139 -28.15 -11.34 1.85
C LEU A 139 -28.19 -11.93 0.41
N ASP A 140 -29.22 -12.73 0.11
CA ASP A 140 -29.33 -13.54 -1.10
C ASP A 140 -29.57 -12.69 -2.36
N GLN A 141 -30.13 -11.49 -2.19
CA GLN A 141 -30.37 -10.54 -3.27
C GLN A 141 -29.62 -9.23 -2.99
N ASN A 142 -28.46 -9.09 -3.63
CA ASN A 142 -27.76 -7.81 -3.67
C ASN A 142 -28.55 -6.85 -4.59
N PRO A 143 -29.02 -5.68 -4.10
CA PRO A 143 -29.79 -4.73 -4.91
C PRO A 143 -28.94 -4.07 -6.01
N VAL A 144 -27.63 -4.18 -5.92
CA VAL A 144 -26.69 -3.52 -6.81
C VAL A 144 -26.36 -4.44 -8.01
N PRO A 145 -26.46 -3.96 -9.26
CA PRO A 145 -26.16 -4.75 -10.44
C PRO A 145 -24.68 -5.14 -10.51
N ASP A 146 -24.39 -6.20 -11.25
CA ASP A 146 -23.02 -6.70 -11.37
C ASP A 146 -22.15 -5.79 -12.27
N PHE A 147 -21.15 -5.15 -11.67
CA PHE A 147 -20.18 -4.30 -12.40
C PHE A 147 -19.03 -5.08 -13.03
N PHE A 148 -18.90 -6.38 -12.75
CA PHE A 148 -17.88 -7.25 -13.35
C PHE A 148 -18.31 -7.84 -14.71
N SER A 149 -19.45 -7.40 -15.27
CA SER A 149 -20.01 -7.93 -16.52
C SER A 149 -19.27 -7.45 -17.78
N ALA A 150 -19.51 -8.13 -18.90
CA ALA A 150 -18.76 -7.98 -20.16
C ALA A 150 -18.93 -6.63 -20.87
N ASN A 151 -19.96 -5.85 -20.53
CA ASN A 151 -20.24 -4.53 -21.10
C ASN A 151 -19.79 -3.45 -20.12
N VAL A 152 -18.48 -3.25 -20.05
CA VAL A 152 -17.87 -2.40 -19.02
C VAL A 152 -18.00 -0.93 -19.42
N LYS A 153 -18.73 -0.14 -18.62
CA LYS A 153 -18.63 1.33 -18.67
C LYS A 153 -17.37 1.76 -17.93
N VAL A 154 -16.75 2.87 -18.34
CA VAL A 154 -15.56 3.43 -17.65
C VAL A 154 -15.82 3.65 -16.15
N LEU A 155 -17.05 4.02 -15.78
CA LEU A 155 -17.46 4.16 -14.40
C LEU A 155 -17.40 2.85 -13.61
N ASP A 156 -17.70 1.72 -14.25
CA ASP A 156 -17.74 0.41 -13.61
C ASP A 156 -16.31 -0.14 -13.40
N GLU A 157 -15.37 0.16 -14.31
CA GLU A 157 -13.94 -0.06 -14.05
C GLU A 157 -13.44 0.77 -12.87
N LEU A 158 -13.83 2.04 -12.81
CA LEU A 158 -13.42 2.91 -11.71
C LEU A 158 -13.96 2.39 -10.37
N LYS A 159 -15.22 1.95 -10.31
CA LYS A 159 -15.79 1.31 -9.11
C LYS A 159 -15.01 0.06 -8.71
N GLN A 160 -14.67 -0.79 -9.67
CA GLN A 160 -13.89 -2.00 -9.41
C GLN A 160 -12.51 -1.67 -8.83
N VAL A 161 -11.81 -0.70 -9.43
CA VAL A 161 -10.48 -0.25 -8.98
C VAL A 161 -10.58 0.34 -7.56
N VAL A 162 -11.52 1.24 -7.32
CA VAL A 162 -11.69 1.87 -6.00
C VAL A 162 -12.01 0.81 -4.95
N CYS A 163 -13.03 -0.03 -5.16
CA CYS A 163 -13.43 -1.02 -4.14
C CYS A 163 -12.35 -2.08 -3.87
N SER A 164 -11.54 -2.45 -4.87
CA SER A 164 -10.48 -3.46 -4.72
C SER A 164 -9.23 -2.91 -4.03
N TYR A 165 -8.75 -1.72 -4.44
CA TYR A 165 -7.46 -1.20 -4.01
C TYR A 165 -7.53 -0.26 -2.80
N PHE A 166 -8.69 0.33 -2.49
CA PHE A 166 -8.81 1.33 -1.43
C PHE A 166 -8.36 0.82 -0.06
N HIS A 167 -8.62 -0.45 0.26
CA HIS A 167 -8.14 -1.09 1.49
C HIS A 167 -6.60 -1.03 1.65
N TRP A 168 -5.86 -1.29 0.59
CA TRP A 168 -4.39 -1.26 0.61
C TRP A 168 -3.86 0.16 0.77
N ILE A 169 -4.52 1.14 0.14
CA ILE A 169 -4.20 2.57 0.29
C ILE A 169 -4.43 3.02 1.74
N VAL A 170 -5.53 2.60 2.36
CA VAL A 170 -5.83 2.91 3.77
C VAL A 170 -4.75 2.34 4.69
N LEU A 171 -4.33 1.09 4.48
CA LEU A 171 -3.25 0.47 5.25
C LEU A 171 -1.92 1.22 5.09
N LEU A 172 -1.59 1.67 3.88
CA LEU A 172 -0.40 2.46 3.61
C LEU A 172 -0.44 3.81 4.35
N ILE A 173 -1.57 4.49 4.35
CA ILE A 173 -1.75 5.78 5.04
C ILE A 173 -1.64 5.61 6.57
N ILE A 174 -2.17 4.52 7.12
CA ILE A 174 -2.01 4.20 8.55
C ILE A 174 -0.54 3.93 8.89
N LEU A 175 0.17 3.17 8.06
CA LEU A 175 1.59 2.88 8.23
C LEU A 175 2.43 4.17 8.16
N LEU A 176 2.14 5.04 7.20
CA LEU A 176 2.75 6.37 7.08
C LEU A 176 2.50 7.23 8.33
N ASN A 177 1.30 7.18 8.90
CA ASN A 177 0.99 7.92 10.12
C ASN A 177 1.83 7.44 11.31
N GLY A 178 1.97 6.11 11.42
CA GLY A 178 2.80 5.50 12.45
C GLY A 178 4.28 5.91 12.31
N ILE A 179 4.85 5.80 11.11
CA ILE A 179 6.29 6.07 10.90
C ILE A 179 6.62 7.56 10.96
N ARG A 180 5.69 8.44 10.57
CA ARG A 180 5.84 9.90 10.74
C ARG A 180 5.87 10.31 12.22
N LEU A 181 5.57 9.40 13.16
CA LEU A 181 5.54 9.66 14.60
C LEU A 181 4.66 10.88 14.92
N SER A 182 3.47 10.98 14.29
CA SER A 182 2.58 12.11 14.57
C SER A 182 2.17 12.14 16.05
N SER A 183 1.84 10.97 16.59
CA SER A 183 1.61 10.75 18.02
C SER A 183 2.88 10.25 18.73
N SER A 184 2.85 10.22 20.07
CA SER A 184 3.92 9.64 20.89
C SER A 184 4.36 8.25 20.41
N ILE A 185 5.65 7.93 20.57
CA ILE A 185 6.30 6.72 20.05
C ILE A 185 5.59 5.45 20.50
N PHE A 186 5.17 5.37 21.75
CA PHE A 186 4.44 4.19 22.23
C PHE A 186 3.13 3.96 21.47
N LEU A 187 2.38 5.04 21.24
CA LEU A 187 1.09 4.98 20.54
C LEU A 187 1.27 4.71 19.04
N SER A 188 2.32 5.25 18.43
CA SER A 188 2.62 5.02 17.02
C SER A 188 3.12 3.59 16.77
N VAL A 189 3.93 3.00 17.67
CA VAL A 189 4.36 1.60 17.59
C VAL A 189 3.16 0.65 17.61
N ILE A 190 2.20 0.87 18.51
CA ILE A 190 0.95 0.07 18.54
C ILE A 190 0.18 0.23 17.22
N LEU A 191 0.09 1.44 16.66
CA LEU A 191 -0.57 1.66 15.37
C LEU A 191 0.11 0.89 14.24
N ILE A 192 1.44 0.87 14.22
CA ILE A 192 2.24 0.14 13.23
C ILE A 192 2.04 -1.37 13.38
N ILE A 193 2.03 -1.89 14.62
CA ILE A 193 1.75 -3.30 14.88
C ILE A 193 0.35 -3.66 14.37
N LEU A 194 -0.66 -2.84 14.65
CA LEU A 194 -2.03 -3.02 14.14
C LEU A 194 -2.07 -2.97 12.60
N ALA A 195 -1.32 -2.07 11.98
CA ALA A 195 -1.19 -1.99 10.53
C ALA A 195 -0.58 -3.28 9.96
N PHE A 196 0.53 -3.77 10.53
CA PHE A 196 1.18 -5.00 10.09
C PHE A 196 0.30 -6.24 10.29
N ILE A 197 -0.43 -6.37 11.40
CA ILE A 197 -1.37 -7.49 11.63
C ILE A 197 -2.42 -7.53 10.51
N ASN A 198 -2.97 -6.37 10.13
CA ASN A 198 -3.96 -6.31 9.05
C ASN A 198 -3.32 -6.51 7.67
N LEU A 199 -2.09 -6.04 7.45
CA LEU A 199 -1.34 -6.25 6.21
C LEU A 199 -0.93 -7.73 6.03
N TRP A 200 -0.65 -8.44 7.13
CA TRP A 200 -0.42 -9.89 7.14
C TRP A 200 -1.67 -10.69 6.82
N SER A 201 -2.83 -10.24 7.32
CA SER A 201 -4.13 -10.81 6.99
C SER A 201 -4.49 -10.54 5.52
N GLY A 202 -4.23 -9.32 5.03
CA GLY A 202 -4.39 -8.90 3.64
C GLY A 202 -5.77 -9.26 3.08
N ALA A 203 -5.79 -9.88 1.90
CA ALA A 203 -7.01 -10.30 1.23
C ALA A 203 -7.79 -11.43 1.95
N ASP A 204 -7.16 -12.17 2.86
CA ASP A 204 -7.86 -13.21 3.65
C ASP A 204 -8.86 -12.59 4.63
N LEU A 205 -8.67 -11.31 4.96
CA LEU A 205 -9.58 -10.57 5.80
C LEU A 205 -10.99 -10.48 5.16
N TYR A 206 -11.09 -10.42 3.82
CA TYR A 206 -12.38 -10.42 3.10
C TYR A 206 -13.15 -11.74 3.21
N LEU A 207 -12.47 -12.84 3.56
CA LEU A 207 -13.11 -14.13 3.79
C LEU A 207 -13.78 -14.22 5.16
N SER A 208 -13.36 -13.38 6.11
CA SER A 208 -13.98 -13.32 7.43
C SER A 208 -15.43 -12.83 7.36
N HIS A 209 -16.22 -13.17 8.39
CA HIS A 209 -17.59 -12.70 8.47
C HIS A 209 -17.64 -11.16 8.46
N PRO A 210 -18.54 -10.52 7.69
CA PRO A 210 -18.57 -9.06 7.51
C PRO A 210 -18.67 -8.27 8.82
N THR A 211 -19.31 -8.83 9.87
CA THR A 211 -19.39 -8.19 11.19
C THR A 211 -18.04 -8.11 11.89
N ILE A 212 -17.27 -9.21 11.91
CA ILE A 212 -15.93 -9.28 12.51
C ILE A 212 -14.99 -8.35 11.75
N PHE A 213 -15.11 -8.35 10.42
CA PHE A 213 -14.36 -7.46 9.54
C PHE A 213 -14.56 -5.98 9.90
N ILE A 214 -15.81 -5.53 9.98
CA ILE A 214 -16.15 -4.14 10.33
C ILE A 214 -15.72 -3.79 11.76
N GLN A 215 -15.86 -4.73 12.71
CA GLN A 215 -15.45 -4.51 14.11
C GLN A 215 -13.94 -4.25 14.24
N LYS A 216 -13.10 -5.00 13.52
CA LYS A 216 -11.64 -4.78 13.51
C LYS A 216 -11.28 -3.37 13.03
N TRP A 217 -11.92 -2.91 11.95
CA TRP A 217 -11.67 -1.55 11.44
C TRP A 217 -12.19 -0.46 12.36
N ARG A 218 -13.35 -0.66 13.00
CA ARG A 218 -13.85 0.27 14.03
C ARG A 218 -12.90 0.37 15.22
N LEU A 219 -12.31 -0.74 15.66
CA LEU A 219 -11.32 -0.76 16.74
C LEU A 219 -10.10 0.12 16.40
N ILE A 220 -9.56 0.03 15.17
CA ILE A 220 -8.43 0.86 14.72
C ILE A 220 -8.81 2.35 14.70
N THR A 221 -10.02 2.68 14.22
CA THR A 221 -10.48 4.08 14.22
C THR A 221 -10.67 4.64 15.63
N ILE A 222 -11.17 3.83 16.55
CA ILE A 222 -11.31 4.22 17.97
C ILE A 222 -9.93 4.42 18.59
N TYR A 223 -8.98 3.53 18.29
CA TYR A 223 -7.61 3.66 18.75
C TYR A 223 -6.96 4.98 18.27
N LEU A 224 -7.06 5.30 16.98
CA LEU A 224 -6.53 6.55 16.42
C LEU A 224 -7.15 7.77 17.09
N LEU A 225 -8.48 7.79 17.23
CA LEU A 225 -9.20 8.89 17.89
C LEU A 225 -8.81 9.02 19.37
N SER A 226 -8.60 7.90 20.06
CA SER A 226 -8.12 7.86 21.44
C SER A 226 -6.70 8.41 21.56
N SER A 227 -5.82 8.09 20.61
CA SER A 227 -4.45 8.63 20.54
C SER A 227 -4.44 10.15 20.37
N ILE A 228 -5.27 10.67 19.46
CA ILE A 228 -5.41 12.12 19.25
C ILE A 228 -5.96 12.79 20.51
N PHE A 229 -6.98 12.19 21.13
CA PHE A 229 -7.56 12.71 22.37
C PHE A 229 -6.53 12.75 23.51
N LEU A 230 -5.78 11.66 23.72
CA LEU A 230 -4.74 11.59 24.74
C LEU A 230 -3.65 12.64 24.51
N ARG A 231 -3.28 12.90 23.26
CA ARG A 231 -2.32 13.94 22.89
C ARG A 231 -2.84 15.34 23.22
N ILE A 232 -4.11 15.63 22.92
CA ILE A 232 -4.73 16.93 23.26
C ILE A 232 -4.77 17.11 24.79
N VAL A 233 -5.15 16.07 25.53
CA VAL A 233 -5.15 16.10 27.00
C VAL A 233 -3.73 16.31 27.54
N ALA A 234 -2.73 15.63 27.00
CA ALA A 234 -1.34 15.79 27.39
C ALA A 234 -0.84 17.22 27.13
N LEU A 235 -1.17 17.82 25.99
CA LEU A 235 -0.82 19.22 25.68
C LEU A 235 -1.42 20.20 26.68
N ILE A 236 -2.72 20.08 26.99
CA ILE A 236 -3.39 20.96 27.94
C ILE A 236 -2.78 20.78 29.34
N SER A 237 -2.57 19.52 29.75
CA SER A 237 -1.98 19.18 31.04
C SER A 237 -0.55 19.70 31.18
N ASP A 238 0.23 19.67 30.10
CA ASP A 238 1.62 20.13 30.09
C ASP A 238 1.72 21.66 30.29
N VAL A 239 0.85 22.41 29.62
CA VAL A 239 0.76 23.88 29.76
C VAL A 239 0.41 24.26 31.19
N VAL A 240 -0.59 23.60 31.79
CA VAL A 240 -1.02 23.87 33.17
C VAL A 240 0.09 23.52 34.18
N LEU A 241 0.77 22.38 34.00
CA LEU A 241 1.82 21.94 34.90
C LEU A 241 3.08 22.80 34.79
N GLY A 242 3.45 23.22 33.58
CA GLY A 242 4.56 24.12 33.36
C GLY A 242 4.34 25.50 34.00
N TYR A 243 3.11 26.01 34.01
CA TYR A 243 2.75 27.21 34.77
C TYR A 243 2.98 27.05 36.29
N ILE A 244 2.55 25.92 36.85
CA ILE A 244 2.74 25.62 38.29
C ILE A 244 4.24 25.49 38.62
N LEU A 245 5.03 24.87 37.74
CA LEU A 245 6.47 24.70 37.90
C LEU A 245 7.25 26.02 37.91
N ILE A 246 6.87 26.98 37.06
CA ILE A 246 7.47 28.32 37.04
C ILE A 246 7.15 29.06 38.35
N ARG A 247 5.96 28.86 38.92
CA ARG A 247 5.50 29.56 40.12
C ARG A 247 6.01 28.99 41.45
N LYS A 248 6.22 27.66 41.55
CA LYS A 248 6.56 26.96 42.80
C LYS A 248 8.03 26.56 42.99
N ASN A 249 8.98 27.16 42.25
CA ASN A 249 10.41 26.84 42.35
C ASN A 249 10.73 25.34 42.27
N LYS A 250 10.60 24.77 41.05
CA LYS A 250 11.23 23.51 40.59
C LYS A 250 11.27 22.34 41.60
N GLU A 251 10.15 21.99 42.22
CA GLU A 251 10.07 20.73 42.97
C GLU A 251 10.27 19.52 42.02
N HIS A 252 11.15 18.59 42.40
CA HIS A 252 11.57 17.45 41.57
C HIS A 252 10.41 16.54 41.11
N TYR A 253 9.32 16.45 41.88
CA TYR A 253 8.17 15.60 41.54
C TYR A 253 7.44 16.09 40.28
N TYR A 254 7.14 17.39 40.19
CA TYR A 254 6.40 17.96 39.07
C TYR A 254 7.21 17.97 37.76
N MET A 255 8.54 18.00 37.85
CA MET A 255 9.43 17.89 36.69
C MET A 255 9.31 16.52 36.02
N SER A 256 9.20 15.43 36.79
CA SER A 256 9.04 14.09 36.21
C SER A 256 7.73 13.94 35.43
N VAL A 257 6.63 14.51 35.96
CA VAL A 257 5.31 14.50 35.33
C VAL A 257 5.29 15.42 34.10
N HIS A 258 5.94 16.57 34.14
CA HIS A 258 6.10 17.46 32.99
C HIS A 258 6.90 16.79 31.85
N VAL A 259 7.96 16.05 32.17
CA VAL A 259 8.71 15.26 31.17
C VAL A 259 7.84 14.16 30.55
N LEU A 260 6.99 13.50 31.34
CA LEU A 260 6.04 12.50 30.83
C LEU A 260 4.95 13.13 29.95
N LEU A 261 4.43 14.30 30.33
CA LEU A 261 3.39 15.00 29.56
C LEU A 261 3.93 15.58 28.25
N THR A 262 5.12 16.20 28.28
CA THR A 262 5.83 16.63 27.06
C THR A 262 6.12 15.45 26.11
N TYR A 263 6.36 14.25 26.65
CA TYR A 263 6.50 13.02 25.86
C TYR A 263 5.20 12.62 25.15
N PHE A 264 4.05 12.67 25.83
CA PHE A 264 2.76 12.37 25.20
C PHE A 264 2.29 13.49 24.24
N ALA A 265 2.65 14.73 24.53
CA ALA A 265 2.38 15.89 23.70
C ALA A 265 3.21 15.90 22.39
N ASN A 266 4.35 15.21 22.38
CA ASN A 266 5.31 15.15 21.27
C ASN A 266 5.80 16.55 20.87
N PHE A 267 6.27 17.33 21.86
CA PHE A 267 6.75 18.70 21.66
C PHE A 267 8.25 18.74 21.30
N GLU A 268 8.55 19.11 20.05
CA GLU A 268 9.90 19.43 19.55
C GLU A 268 10.18 20.93 19.76
N GLY A 269 10.72 21.30 20.93
CA GLY A 269 11.19 22.65 21.19
C GLY A 269 12.43 22.61 22.06
N ASN A 270 13.54 23.19 21.57
CA ASN A 270 14.84 23.25 22.27
C ASN A 270 14.97 24.43 23.24
N ASP A 271 14.01 25.35 23.25
CA ASP A 271 14.15 26.61 23.96
C ASP A 271 13.41 26.59 25.29
N THR A 272 14.17 26.73 26.37
CA THR A 272 13.71 26.86 27.75
C THR A 272 13.05 28.20 28.04
N LYS A 273 12.75 29.01 27.01
CA LYS A 273 12.03 30.27 27.14
C LYS A 273 11.12 30.45 25.92
N SER A 274 9.83 30.58 26.20
CA SER A 274 8.71 30.69 25.26
C SER A 274 8.17 29.34 24.76
N TYR A 275 6.92 29.06 25.10
CA TYR A 275 6.13 28.01 24.47
C TYR A 275 5.98 28.37 22.99
N GLY A 276 6.85 27.79 22.16
CA GLY A 276 6.89 28.03 20.72
C GLY A 276 5.62 27.59 20.02
N ALA A 277 5.40 28.15 18.81
CA ALA A 277 4.26 27.87 17.96
C ALA A 277 4.01 26.35 17.79
N LEU A 278 2.78 25.91 18.07
CA LEU A 278 2.36 24.54 17.90
C LEU A 278 2.49 24.15 16.42
N LYS A 279 3.36 23.17 16.11
CA LYS A 279 3.56 22.66 14.75
C LYS A 279 2.28 21.98 14.25
N THR A 280 1.45 22.73 13.53
CA THR A 280 0.13 22.32 13.01
C THR A 280 0.20 21.12 12.07
N ASP A 281 1.35 20.92 11.41
CA ASP A 281 1.57 19.88 10.40
C ASP A 281 1.41 18.46 10.92
N ASN A 282 1.60 18.24 12.23
CA ASN A 282 1.46 16.91 12.82
C ASN A 282 -0.02 16.52 12.92
N PHE A 283 -0.88 17.42 13.42
CA PHE A 283 -2.32 17.17 13.53
C PHE A 283 -3.04 17.05 12.19
N LEU A 284 -2.58 17.77 11.16
CA LEU A 284 -3.18 17.71 9.82
C LEU A 284 -3.13 16.31 9.21
N PHE A 285 -2.03 15.58 9.40
CA PHE A 285 -1.90 14.22 8.87
C PHE A 285 -2.70 13.20 9.68
N ASP A 286 -2.79 13.35 11.01
CA ASP A 286 -3.71 12.56 11.84
C ASP A 286 -5.17 12.77 11.39
N LEU A 287 -5.57 14.00 11.07
CA LEU A 287 -6.89 14.30 10.52
C LEU A 287 -7.09 13.67 9.14
N LEU A 288 -6.10 13.77 8.24
CA LEU A 288 -6.14 13.12 6.92
C LEU A 288 -6.34 11.61 7.07
N THR A 289 -5.58 10.96 7.95
CA THR A 289 -5.68 9.51 8.16
C THR A 289 -7.03 9.11 8.75
N PHE A 290 -7.57 9.91 9.67
CA PHE A 290 -8.92 9.72 10.21
C PHE A 290 -10.01 9.85 9.14
N THR A 291 -9.93 10.86 8.26
CA THR A 291 -10.91 11.04 7.18
C THR A 291 -10.89 9.88 6.19
N VAL A 292 -9.72 9.38 5.80
CA VAL A 292 -9.57 8.22 4.92
C VAL A 292 -10.11 6.96 5.56
N LEU A 293 -9.91 6.77 6.86
CA LEU A 293 -10.48 5.66 7.63
C LEU A 293 -12.01 5.70 7.71
N LEU A 294 -12.61 6.88 7.89
CA LEU A 294 -14.07 7.03 7.84
C LEU A 294 -14.63 6.70 6.45
N LEU A 295 -13.94 7.14 5.39
CA LEU A 295 -14.29 6.78 4.01
C LEU A 295 -14.20 5.25 3.83
N HIS A 296 -13.18 4.61 4.40
CA HIS A 296 -13.03 3.16 4.38
C HIS A 296 -14.20 2.44 5.06
N LEU A 297 -14.58 2.86 6.27
CA LEU A 297 -15.71 2.28 6.99
C LEU A 297 -17.03 2.42 6.21
N ARG A 298 -17.21 3.54 5.49
CA ARG A 298 -18.37 3.73 4.60
C ARG A 298 -18.32 2.81 3.38
N LEU A 299 -17.16 2.66 2.74
CA LEU A 299 -16.98 1.74 1.61
C LEU A 299 -17.26 0.29 2.01
N ILE A 300 -16.71 -0.17 3.12
CA ILE A 300 -16.88 -1.56 3.61
C ILE A 300 -18.34 -1.88 3.92
N SER A 301 -19.08 -0.90 4.43
CA SER A 301 -20.50 -1.09 4.77
C SER A 301 -21.44 -1.01 3.56
N SER A 302 -20.94 -0.74 2.36
CA SER A 302 -21.71 -0.60 1.13
C SER A 302 -21.92 -1.92 0.39
N TRP A 303 -23.10 -2.08 -0.23
CA TRP A 303 -23.46 -3.20 -1.10
C TRP A 303 -22.50 -3.40 -2.30
N HIS A 304 -21.83 -2.33 -2.76
CA HIS A 304 -20.77 -2.42 -3.77
C HIS A 304 -19.59 -3.28 -3.30
N PHE A 305 -19.20 -3.14 -2.04
CA PHE A 305 -18.09 -3.87 -1.47
C PHE A 305 -18.41 -5.37 -1.30
N GLN A 306 -19.66 -5.72 -0.98
CA GLN A 306 -20.09 -7.12 -0.96
C GLN A 306 -19.85 -7.82 -2.31
N ARG A 307 -20.08 -7.14 -3.44
CA ARG A 307 -19.80 -7.70 -4.78
C ARG A 307 -18.31 -8.00 -4.94
N THR A 308 -17.45 -7.08 -4.51
CA THR A 308 -15.99 -7.31 -4.54
C THR A 308 -15.54 -8.45 -3.62
N VAL A 309 -16.21 -8.64 -2.49
CA VAL A 309 -15.92 -9.78 -1.59
C VAL A 309 -16.28 -11.11 -2.24
N ILE A 310 -17.44 -11.18 -2.92
CA ILE A 310 -17.86 -12.37 -3.69
C ILE A 310 -16.85 -12.65 -4.82
N ASP A 311 -16.42 -11.60 -5.52
CA ASP A 311 -15.43 -11.70 -6.60
C ASP A 311 -14.08 -12.25 -6.11
N ILE A 312 -13.58 -11.76 -4.96
CA ILE A 312 -12.33 -12.25 -4.34
C ILE A 312 -12.47 -13.71 -3.84
N ARG A 313 -13.64 -14.10 -3.33
CA ARG A 313 -13.92 -15.49 -2.94
C ARG A 313 -13.90 -16.41 -4.15
N ALA A 314 -14.46 -15.98 -5.27
CA ALA A 314 -14.40 -16.74 -6.51
C ALA A 314 -12.96 -16.85 -7.05
N ASP A 315 -12.13 -15.81 -6.94
CA ASP A 315 -10.70 -15.88 -7.30
C ASP A 315 -9.96 -16.94 -6.48
N ARG A 316 -10.27 -17.10 -5.19
CA ARG A 316 -9.69 -18.15 -4.36
C ARG A 316 -10.04 -19.55 -4.85
N ILE A 317 -11.27 -19.77 -5.29
CA ILE A 317 -11.71 -21.06 -5.82
C ILE A 317 -11.04 -21.36 -7.16
N VAL A 318 -10.93 -20.38 -8.06
CA VAL A 318 -10.32 -20.58 -9.40
C VAL A 318 -8.77 -20.58 -9.34
N CYS A 319 -8.17 -20.28 -8.19
CA CYS A 319 -6.72 -20.19 -8.02
C CYS A 319 -5.98 -21.48 -8.45
N TYR A 320 -6.51 -22.68 -8.14
CA TYR A 320 -5.85 -23.94 -8.52
C TYR A 320 -5.79 -24.11 -10.05
N ARG A 321 -6.81 -23.63 -10.76
CA ARG A 321 -6.94 -23.77 -12.20
C ARG A 321 -5.90 -22.94 -12.94
N GLY A 322 -5.56 -21.76 -12.44
CA GLY A 322 -4.47 -20.98 -13.01
C GLY A 322 -3.09 -21.60 -12.80
N VAL A 323 -2.85 -22.33 -11.70
CA VAL A 323 -1.61 -23.10 -11.50
C VAL A 323 -1.49 -24.19 -12.57
N ILE A 324 -2.60 -24.86 -12.89
CA ILE A 324 -2.65 -25.89 -13.95
C ILE A 324 -2.33 -25.26 -15.31
N LEU A 325 -2.97 -24.15 -15.67
CA LEU A 325 -2.74 -23.45 -16.94
C LEU A 325 -1.28 -22.97 -17.06
N GLN A 326 -0.72 -22.43 -15.98
CA GLN A 326 0.68 -22.00 -15.96
C GLN A 326 1.63 -23.18 -16.12
N THR A 327 1.39 -24.29 -15.42
CA THR A 327 2.20 -25.51 -15.54
C THR A 327 2.15 -26.09 -16.95
N GLN A 328 0.98 -26.07 -17.60
CA GLN A 328 0.82 -26.49 -18.99
C GLN A 328 1.65 -25.63 -19.95
N LEU A 329 1.68 -24.31 -19.77
CA LEU A 329 2.50 -23.41 -20.59
C LEU A 329 4.01 -23.66 -20.37
N ILE A 330 4.45 -23.82 -19.12
CA ILE A 330 5.85 -24.14 -18.79
C ILE A 330 6.26 -25.47 -19.41
N TYR A 331 5.42 -26.50 -19.29
CA TYR A 331 5.68 -27.81 -19.89
C TYR A 331 5.78 -27.73 -21.42
N LYS A 332 4.90 -26.97 -22.07
CA LYS A 332 4.95 -26.74 -23.53
C LYS A 332 6.22 -25.99 -23.96
N ALA A 333 6.64 -24.99 -23.20
CA ALA A 333 7.87 -24.25 -23.47
C ALA A 333 9.12 -25.13 -23.28
N MET A 334 9.15 -25.94 -22.21
CA MET A 334 10.25 -26.87 -21.94
C MET A 334 10.38 -27.93 -23.04
N THR A 335 9.27 -28.55 -23.45
CA THR A 335 9.26 -29.55 -24.53
C THR A 335 9.68 -28.96 -25.87
N TYR A 336 9.23 -27.73 -26.18
CA TYR A 336 9.67 -27.01 -27.38
C TYR A 336 11.18 -26.72 -27.37
N ASN A 337 11.71 -26.20 -26.27
CA ASN A 337 13.15 -25.94 -26.12
C ASN A 337 13.96 -27.24 -26.23
N GLN A 338 13.50 -28.31 -25.61
CA GLN A 338 14.14 -29.63 -25.69
C GLN A 338 14.15 -30.17 -27.12
N GLN A 339 13.09 -29.97 -27.91
CA GLN A 339 13.07 -30.32 -29.33
C GLN A 339 14.06 -29.48 -30.14
N GLN A 340 14.16 -28.18 -29.85
CA GLN A 340 15.12 -27.29 -30.51
C GLN A 340 16.56 -27.69 -30.20
N GLU A 341 16.88 -28.03 -28.95
CA GLU A 341 18.18 -28.54 -28.55
C GLU A 341 18.51 -29.87 -29.24
N ARG A 342 17.56 -30.82 -29.29
CA ARG A 342 17.75 -32.07 -30.05
C ARG A 342 18.07 -31.79 -31.52
N ARG A 343 17.38 -30.85 -32.17
CA ARG A 343 17.68 -30.43 -33.55
C ARG A 343 19.06 -29.77 -33.69
N ARG A 344 19.53 -29.03 -32.69
CA ARG A 344 20.89 -28.47 -32.68
C ARG A 344 21.93 -29.58 -32.49
N LEU A 345 21.69 -30.52 -31.57
CA LEU A 345 22.56 -31.67 -31.32
C LEU A 345 22.65 -32.59 -32.53
N THR A 346 21.56 -32.86 -33.25
CA THR A 346 21.62 -33.66 -34.49
C THR A 346 22.46 -32.97 -35.55
N LYS A 347 22.33 -31.65 -35.73
CA LYS A 347 23.18 -30.88 -36.64
C LYS A 347 24.66 -30.98 -36.24
N ILE A 348 24.97 -30.83 -34.96
CA ILE A 348 26.35 -30.97 -34.43
C ILE A 348 26.89 -32.39 -34.68
N LYS A 349 26.09 -33.44 -34.45
CA LYS A 349 26.48 -34.83 -34.72
C LYS A 349 26.79 -35.05 -36.21
N HIS A 350 25.94 -34.56 -37.11
CA HIS A 350 26.20 -34.66 -38.55
C HIS A 350 27.47 -33.91 -38.98
N ILE A 351 27.74 -32.74 -38.38
CA ILE A 351 28.99 -32.00 -38.62
C ILE A 351 30.18 -32.80 -38.12
N LYS A 352 30.12 -33.38 -36.91
CA LYS A 352 31.16 -34.26 -36.37
C LYS A 352 31.41 -35.47 -37.26
N GLU A 353 30.37 -36.17 -37.69
CA GLU A 353 30.48 -37.34 -38.58
C GLU A 353 31.09 -36.97 -39.94
N LYS A 354 30.75 -35.80 -40.49
CA LYS A 354 31.40 -35.29 -41.71
C LYS A 354 32.90 -35.05 -41.47
N ILE A 355 33.26 -34.38 -40.38
CA ILE A 355 34.68 -34.16 -40.00
C ILE A 355 35.39 -35.50 -39.80
N GLU A 356 34.75 -36.48 -39.16
CA GLU A 356 35.31 -37.80 -38.90
C GLU A 356 35.57 -38.59 -40.19
N LYS A 357 34.63 -38.53 -41.15
CA LYS A 357 34.80 -39.12 -42.49
C LYS A 357 35.87 -38.41 -43.33
N LEU A 358 35.99 -37.09 -43.18
CA LEU A 358 37.12 -36.33 -43.75
C LEU A 358 38.45 -36.72 -43.09
N SER A 359 38.42 -37.26 -41.86
CA SER A 359 39.62 -37.54 -41.06
C SER A 359 40.20 -38.96 -41.14
N LEU A 360 39.71 -39.90 -41.96
CA LEU A 360 40.23 -41.29 -41.94
C LEU A 360 40.44 -41.91 -43.33
N PRO A 361 41.65 -42.48 -43.60
CA PRO A 361 42.20 -43.59 -42.83
C PRO A 361 43.64 -43.34 -42.35
N LEU A 362 43.82 -42.71 -41.19
CA LEU A 362 45.12 -42.65 -40.50
C LEU A 362 45.29 -43.78 -39.46
N GLY A 363 44.35 -44.74 -39.43
CA GLY A 363 44.26 -45.79 -38.41
C GLY A 363 45.28 -46.94 -38.48
N LYS A 364 46.38 -46.82 -39.24
CA LYS A 364 47.44 -47.87 -39.27
C LYS A 364 48.87 -47.37 -39.00
N TRP A 365 49.09 -46.06 -38.85
CA TRP A 365 50.43 -45.47 -38.66
C TRP A 365 50.57 -44.70 -37.33
N PHE A 366 49.58 -44.80 -36.43
CA PHE A 366 49.40 -43.82 -35.36
C PHE A 366 50.23 -44.04 -34.08
N ILE A 367 50.94 -45.16 -33.92
CA ILE A 367 51.71 -45.42 -32.68
C ILE A 367 53.13 -44.81 -32.74
N GLU A 368 53.70 -44.54 -33.92
CA GLU A 368 55.07 -43.99 -34.03
C GLU A 368 55.17 -42.47 -34.28
N CYS A 369 54.09 -41.80 -34.70
CA CYS A 369 54.17 -40.42 -35.22
C CYS A 369 53.53 -39.32 -34.35
N ILE A 370 53.29 -39.57 -33.06
CA ILE A 370 52.63 -38.56 -32.18
C ILE A 370 53.48 -37.27 -32.04
N PHE A 371 54.80 -37.33 -32.20
CA PHE A 371 55.66 -36.13 -32.15
C PHE A 371 55.83 -35.41 -33.51
N LEU A 372 55.50 -36.05 -34.64
CA LEU A 372 55.67 -35.51 -36.00
C LEU A 372 54.39 -34.90 -36.59
N SER A 373 53.20 -35.21 -36.04
CA SER A 373 51.92 -34.77 -36.60
C SER A 373 51.66 -33.26 -36.53
N ILE A 374 52.35 -32.53 -35.65
CA ILE A 374 52.24 -31.06 -35.54
C ILE A 374 52.97 -30.33 -36.70
N ARG A 375 53.87 -31.01 -37.44
CA ARG A 375 54.67 -30.40 -38.52
C ARG A 375 54.31 -30.86 -39.95
N GLY A 376 53.26 -31.64 -40.13
CA GLY A 376 52.79 -32.06 -41.46
C GLY A 376 51.85 -31.04 -42.11
N TRP A 377 52.41 -29.96 -42.66
CA TRP A 377 51.68 -28.97 -43.46
C TRP A 377 51.49 -29.48 -44.89
N ASN A 378 50.26 -29.46 -45.43
CA ASN A 378 49.96 -29.89 -46.80
C ASN A 378 49.02 -28.87 -47.48
N GLU A 379 49.53 -28.13 -48.47
CA GLU A 379 48.76 -27.10 -49.20
C GLU A 379 47.50 -27.66 -49.89
N ASN A 380 47.53 -28.93 -50.29
CA ASN A 380 46.37 -29.58 -50.92
C ASN A 380 45.19 -29.75 -49.94
N LEU A 381 45.47 -29.84 -48.64
CA LEU A 381 44.43 -29.92 -47.61
C LEU A 381 43.76 -28.56 -47.38
N LEU A 382 44.52 -27.47 -47.53
CA LEU A 382 44.02 -26.09 -47.45
C LEU A 382 43.15 -25.75 -48.66
N GLN A 383 43.56 -26.13 -49.87
CA GLN A 383 42.71 -25.97 -51.07
C GLN A 383 41.40 -26.75 -50.97
N ALA A 384 41.43 -28.00 -50.47
CA ALA A 384 40.21 -28.78 -50.27
C ALA A 384 39.31 -28.19 -49.16
N ALA A 385 39.90 -27.68 -48.08
CA ALA A 385 39.18 -26.99 -47.00
C ALA A 385 38.59 -25.65 -47.46
N ASP A 386 39.29 -24.90 -48.31
CA ASP A 386 38.83 -23.64 -48.90
C ASP A 386 37.69 -23.88 -49.90
N ILE A 387 37.76 -24.95 -50.70
CA ILE A 387 36.65 -25.31 -51.60
C ILE A 387 35.40 -25.69 -50.79
N MET A 388 35.56 -26.42 -49.69
CA MET A 388 34.45 -26.79 -48.79
C MET A 388 33.93 -25.62 -47.94
N SER A 389 34.79 -24.70 -47.50
CA SER A 389 34.40 -23.50 -46.76
C SER A 389 33.64 -22.54 -47.68
N VAL A 390 34.06 -22.40 -48.94
CA VAL A 390 33.38 -21.62 -49.97
C VAL A 390 32.00 -22.20 -50.30
N ASP A 391 31.84 -23.52 -50.36
CA ASP A 391 30.53 -24.14 -50.58
C ASP A 391 29.60 -24.02 -49.35
N SER A 392 30.15 -24.19 -48.13
CA SER A 392 29.42 -23.95 -46.89
C SER A 392 28.99 -22.48 -46.74
N GLU A 393 29.87 -21.54 -47.09
CA GLU A 393 29.60 -20.10 -47.05
C GLU A 393 28.66 -19.66 -48.16
N LYS A 394 28.72 -20.24 -49.37
CA LYS A 394 27.73 -20.03 -50.42
C LYS A 394 26.35 -20.56 -50.02
N THR A 395 26.28 -21.74 -49.39
CA THR A 395 25.02 -22.31 -48.90
C THR A 395 24.46 -21.51 -47.72
N PHE A 396 25.32 -21.00 -46.84
CA PHE A 396 24.96 -20.11 -45.74
C PHE A 396 24.51 -18.73 -46.24
N ARG A 397 25.24 -18.11 -47.19
CA ARG A 397 24.86 -16.83 -47.84
C ARG A 397 23.60 -16.98 -48.68
N ALA A 398 23.36 -18.10 -49.35
CA ALA A 398 22.12 -18.34 -50.08
C ALA A 398 20.91 -18.47 -49.13
N ASN A 399 21.10 -19.10 -47.98
CA ASN A 399 20.08 -19.15 -46.91
C ASN A 399 19.90 -17.80 -46.20
N LEU A 400 20.96 -17.00 -46.07
CA LEU A 400 20.91 -15.64 -45.52
C LEU A 400 20.29 -14.64 -46.51
N MET A 401 20.54 -14.77 -47.81
CA MET A 401 19.95 -13.94 -48.87
C MET A 401 18.49 -14.29 -49.12
N SER A 402 18.08 -15.57 -49.09
CA SER A 402 16.65 -15.92 -49.19
C SER A 402 15.83 -15.48 -47.96
N THR A 403 16.44 -15.34 -46.79
CA THR A 403 15.80 -14.75 -45.59
C THR A 403 15.88 -13.22 -45.58
N SER A 404 16.94 -12.62 -46.13
CA SER A 404 17.12 -11.17 -46.31
C SER A 404 16.26 -10.59 -47.42
N ASP A 405 16.11 -11.26 -48.57
CA ASP A 405 15.35 -10.76 -49.71
C ASP A 405 13.84 -10.84 -49.47
N ASN A 406 13.38 -11.83 -48.71
CA ASN A 406 12.01 -11.87 -48.19
C ASN A 406 11.75 -10.82 -47.10
N ALA A 407 12.76 -10.40 -46.34
CA ALA A 407 12.66 -9.30 -45.39
C ALA A 407 12.71 -7.92 -46.06
N ASN A 408 13.55 -7.76 -47.09
CA ASN A 408 13.79 -6.49 -47.78
C ASN A 408 12.70 -6.15 -48.80
N ARG A 409 12.05 -7.16 -49.42
CA ARG A 409 10.92 -6.92 -50.33
C ARG A 409 9.63 -6.54 -49.60
N ALA A 410 9.52 -6.88 -48.31
CA ALA A 410 8.40 -6.45 -47.45
C ALA A 410 8.62 -5.07 -46.81
N GLN A 411 9.84 -4.50 -46.88
CA GLN A 411 10.19 -3.25 -46.19
C GLN A 411 10.45 -2.06 -47.13
N LYS A 412 10.50 -2.30 -48.45
CA LYS A 412 10.77 -1.25 -49.46
C LYS A 412 9.54 -0.50 -50.00
N THR A 413 8.37 -0.66 -49.40
CA THR A 413 7.15 0.12 -49.73
C THR A 413 6.60 0.86 -48.53
N LYS A 414 7.40 1.78 -47.97
CA LYS A 414 6.98 3.00 -47.23
C LYS A 414 8.19 3.62 -46.52
N GLU A 415 9.05 4.27 -47.28
CA GLU A 415 9.86 5.35 -46.73
C GLU A 415 9.21 6.67 -47.14
N GLU A 416 8.10 7.00 -46.46
CA GLU A 416 7.65 8.38 -46.34
C GLU A 416 8.19 8.92 -45.02
N SER A 417 9.00 9.96 -45.14
CA SER A 417 9.56 10.78 -44.08
C SER A 417 8.60 10.93 -42.89
N SER A 418 8.94 10.32 -41.75
CA SER A 418 8.12 10.43 -40.55
C SER A 418 9.01 10.80 -39.38
N PHE A 419 8.96 12.08 -38.98
CA PHE A 419 9.26 12.45 -37.60
C PHE A 419 8.64 11.38 -36.69
N ILE A 420 9.45 10.76 -35.81
CA ILE A 420 8.95 9.74 -34.89
C ILE A 420 7.93 10.40 -33.99
N THR A 421 6.65 10.29 -34.36
CA THR A 421 5.56 10.84 -33.57
C THR A 421 5.57 10.09 -32.24
N LEU A 422 5.44 10.81 -31.12
CA LEU A 422 5.39 10.24 -29.76
C LEU A 422 4.39 9.06 -29.67
N SER A 423 3.30 9.11 -30.45
CA SER A 423 2.30 8.06 -30.58
C SER A 423 2.83 6.75 -31.17
N VAL A 424 3.74 6.78 -32.15
CA VAL A 424 4.37 5.60 -32.76
C VAL A 424 5.32 4.95 -31.76
N LEU A 425 6.09 5.76 -31.02
CA LEU A 425 6.96 5.27 -29.94
C LEU A 425 6.14 4.56 -28.87
N PHE A 426 5.09 5.20 -28.35
CA PHE A 426 4.19 4.58 -27.37
C PHE A 426 3.52 3.32 -27.90
N SER A 427 3.14 3.28 -29.18
CA SER A 427 2.58 2.10 -29.81
C SER A 427 3.59 0.94 -29.86
N LYS A 428 4.83 1.20 -30.28
CA LYS A 428 5.92 0.21 -30.30
C LYS A 428 6.29 -0.28 -28.90
N CYS A 429 6.41 0.62 -27.92
CA CYS A 429 6.65 0.26 -26.52
C CYS A 429 5.51 -0.60 -25.96
N ALA A 430 4.26 -0.20 -26.18
CA ALA A 430 3.09 -0.95 -25.73
C ALA A 430 3.05 -2.36 -26.35
N LEU A 431 3.42 -2.50 -27.62
CA LEU A 431 3.51 -3.80 -28.31
C LEU A 431 4.63 -4.68 -27.75
N TRP A 432 5.79 -4.11 -27.44
CA TRP A 432 6.91 -4.83 -26.84
C TRP A 432 6.53 -5.42 -25.47
N PHE A 433 5.98 -4.58 -24.57
CA PHE A 433 5.47 -5.02 -23.28
C PHE A 433 4.34 -6.05 -23.42
N ALA A 434 3.43 -5.84 -24.39
CA ALA A 434 2.35 -6.77 -24.68
C ALA A 434 2.85 -8.16 -25.10
N ARG A 435 3.90 -8.24 -25.93
CA ARG A 435 4.47 -9.53 -26.33
C ARG A 435 5.07 -10.28 -25.15
N LYS A 436 5.74 -9.57 -24.23
CA LYS A 436 6.33 -10.18 -23.02
C LYS A 436 5.30 -10.60 -21.98
N THR A 437 4.11 -10.01 -21.97
CA THR A 437 3.04 -10.27 -20.99
C THR A 437 1.91 -11.15 -21.54
N LEU A 438 2.06 -11.69 -22.75
CA LEU A 438 0.99 -12.39 -23.46
C LEU A 438 0.48 -13.62 -22.68
N ASP A 439 1.39 -14.46 -22.17
CA ASP A 439 1.04 -15.68 -21.43
C ASP A 439 0.22 -15.38 -20.18
N TYR A 440 0.62 -14.37 -19.41
CA TYR A 440 -0.10 -13.94 -18.22
C TYR A 440 -1.49 -13.39 -18.53
N ARG A 441 -1.60 -12.57 -19.59
CA ARG A 441 -2.89 -12.00 -20.01
C ARG A 441 -3.84 -13.08 -20.54
N TYR A 442 -3.29 -14.08 -21.25
CA TYR A 442 -4.02 -15.27 -21.65
C TYR A 442 -4.59 -16.02 -20.42
N ILE A 443 -3.75 -16.34 -19.44
CA ILE A 443 -4.19 -17.02 -18.21
C ILE A 443 -5.29 -16.21 -17.51
N ARG A 444 -5.05 -14.90 -17.30
CA ARG A 444 -6.02 -14.00 -16.65
C ARG A 444 -7.35 -13.95 -17.39
N HIS A 445 -7.33 -13.96 -18.72
CA HIS A 445 -8.55 -13.92 -19.54
C HIS A 445 -9.35 -15.23 -19.46
N VAL A 446 -8.68 -16.38 -19.60
CA VAL A 446 -9.33 -17.70 -19.46
C VAL A 446 -9.95 -17.83 -18.07
N ILE A 447 -9.22 -17.47 -17.03
CA ILE A 447 -9.69 -17.54 -15.64
C ILE A 447 -10.87 -16.60 -15.41
N SER A 448 -10.85 -15.40 -15.98
CA SER A 448 -11.99 -14.48 -15.89
C SER A 448 -13.25 -15.08 -16.53
N LYS A 449 -13.12 -15.79 -17.65
CA LYS A 449 -14.24 -16.52 -18.28
C LYS A 449 -14.71 -17.71 -17.44
N GLU A 450 -13.79 -18.56 -16.98
CA GLU A 450 -14.11 -19.73 -16.13
C GLU A 450 -14.76 -19.28 -14.80
N LYS A 451 -14.27 -18.17 -14.21
CA LYS A 451 -14.85 -17.54 -13.01
C LYS A 451 -16.28 -17.04 -13.24
N LYS A 452 -16.54 -16.42 -14.39
CA LYS A 452 -17.89 -15.96 -14.73
C LYS A 452 -18.86 -17.13 -14.84
N LEU A 453 -18.46 -18.20 -15.53
CA LEU A 453 -19.25 -19.44 -15.61
C LEU A 453 -19.49 -20.07 -14.23
N LEU A 454 -18.49 -20.03 -13.35
CA LEU A 454 -18.61 -20.50 -11.97
C LEU A 454 -19.64 -19.67 -11.19
N LEU A 455 -19.62 -18.35 -11.33
CA LEU A 455 -20.55 -17.45 -10.65
C LEU A 455 -21.99 -17.58 -11.17
N ASP A 456 -22.17 -17.83 -12.47
CA ASP A 456 -23.50 -18.05 -13.06
C ASP A 456 -24.11 -19.39 -12.61
N LYS A 457 -23.28 -20.40 -12.31
CA LYS A 457 -23.70 -21.74 -11.89
C LYS A 457 -23.78 -21.95 -10.38
N LEU A 458 -23.13 -21.09 -9.59
CA LEU A 458 -23.18 -21.22 -8.13
C LEU A 458 -24.61 -20.95 -7.63
N PRO A 459 -25.21 -21.82 -6.78
CA PRO A 459 -26.49 -21.50 -6.16
C PRO A 459 -26.34 -20.24 -5.31
N LYS A 460 -27.31 -19.32 -5.42
CA LYS A 460 -27.29 -17.99 -4.77
C LYS A 460 -27.04 -18.06 -3.25
N GLU A 461 -27.46 -19.16 -2.62
CA GLU A 461 -27.30 -19.49 -1.19
C GLU A 461 -25.85 -19.71 -0.73
N LEU A 462 -24.92 -20.06 -1.64
CA LEU A 462 -23.55 -20.46 -1.29
C LEU A 462 -22.57 -19.29 -1.19
N SER A 463 -23.01 -18.08 -1.53
CA SER A 463 -22.15 -16.89 -1.64
C SER A 463 -21.59 -16.41 -0.28
N LEU A 464 -22.14 -16.87 0.85
CA LEU A 464 -21.87 -16.26 2.15
C LEU A 464 -21.44 -17.18 3.31
N ALA A 465 -21.66 -18.51 3.26
CA ALA A 465 -21.28 -19.44 4.33
C ALA A 465 -20.26 -20.50 3.87
N LEU A 466 -18.99 -20.28 4.23
CA LEU A 466 -17.83 -20.94 3.63
C LEU A 466 -17.36 -22.30 4.21
N PRO A 467 -17.75 -22.82 5.39
CA PRO A 467 -17.11 -24.07 5.83
C PRO A 467 -17.67 -25.33 5.15
N ASN A 468 -18.99 -25.47 5.07
CA ASN A 468 -19.64 -26.77 4.77
C ASN A 468 -20.05 -26.94 3.30
N SER A 469 -19.85 -25.93 2.47
CA SER A 469 -20.31 -25.84 1.08
C SER A 469 -19.29 -26.37 0.06
N LEU A 470 -18.00 -26.38 0.42
CA LEU A 470 -16.91 -26.89 -0.43
C LEU A 470 -17.05 -28.40 -0.68
N ALA A 471 -17.47 -29.16 0.34
CA ALA A 471 -17.78 -30.59 0.23
C ALA A 471 -19.06 -30.89 -0.59
N LYS A 472 -19.96 -29.91 -0.75
CA LYS A 472 -21.12 -30.01 -1.67
C LYS A 472 -20.73 -29.68 -3.12
N LEU A 473 -19.76 -28.79 -3.31
CA LEU A 473 -19.19 -28.41 -4.62
C LEU A 473 -18.42 -29.57 -5.26
N GLU A 474 -17.71 -30.37 -4.46
CA GLU A 474 -16.99 -31.58 -4.90
C GLU A 474 -17.95 -32.68 -5.44
N LYS A 475 -19.21 -32.67 -5.00
CA LYS A 475 -20.25 -33.61 -5.47
C LYS A 475 -20.90 -33.23 -6.80
N CYS A 476 -20.71 -32.00 -7.27
CA CYS A 476 -21.17 -31.58 -8.58
C CYS A 476 -20.03 -31.85 -9.59
N ASN A 477 -20.32 -32.52 -10.71
CA ASN A 477 -19.37 -32.72 -11.83
C ASN A 477 -19.03 -31.39 -12.57
N LEU A 478 -18.72 -30.35 -11.82
CA LEU A 478 -18.50 -28.97 -12.27
C LEU A 478 -17.19 -28.82 -13.05
N GLY A 479 -16.23 -29.72 -12.84
CA GLY A 479 -14.91 -29.68 -13.45
C GLY A 479 -14.93 -29.72 -14.98
N ASN A 480 -15.75 -30.59 -15.58
CA ASN A 480 -15.80 -30.74 -17.04
C ASN A 480 -16.55 -29.61 -17.75
N GLU A 481 -17.50 -28.96 -17.07
CA GLU A 481 -18.27 -27.85 -17.66
C GLU A 481 -17.64 -26.47 -17.46
N ILE A 482 -16.73 -26.31 -16.49
CA ILE A 482 -16.03 -25.05 -16.23
C ILE A 482 -14.70 -24.99 -16.98
N CYS A 483 -14.04 -26.12 -17.23
CA CYS A 483 -12.72 -26.15 -17.88
C CYS A 483 -12.81 -25.84 -19.38
N LEU A 484 -12.51 -24.61 -19.77
CA LEU A 484 -12.58 -24.15 -21.17
C LEU A 484 -11.38 -24.59 -22.02
N VAL A 485 -10.23 -24.83 -21.39
CA VAL A 485 -8.98 -25.19 -22.05
C VAL A 485 -8.66 -26.63 -21.72
N THR A 486 -8.79 -27.50 -22.72
CA THR A 486 -8.42 -28.91 -22.67
C THR A 486 -7.52 -29.29 -23.84
N THR A 487 -7.66 -28.62 -24.99
CA THR A 487 -6.91 -28.92 -26.23
C THR A 487 -5.87 -27.85 -26.54
N SER A 488 -4.80 -28.22 -27.26
CA SER A 488 -3.73 -27.30 -27.69
C SER A 488 -4.23 -26.21 -28.66
N GLN A 489 -5.30 -26.46 -29.42
CA GLN A 489 -5.95 -25.50 -30.31
C GLN A 489 -6.66 -24.38 -29.53
N ASP A 490 -7.25 -24.71 -28.37
CA ASP A 490 -7.93 -23.74 -27.51
C ASP A 490 -6.96 -22.68 -26.99
N ILE A 491 -5.71 -23.07 -26.68
CA ILE A 491 -4.66 -22.15 -26.26
C ILE A 491 -4.42 -21.07 -27.32
N VAL A 492 -4.30 -21.46 -28.59
CA VAL A 492 -4.06 -20.51 -29.69
C VAL A 492 -5.29 -19.63 -29.93
N LYS A 493 -6.49 -20.20 -29.84
CA LYS A 493 -7.76 -19.47 -29.95
C LYS A 493 -7.88 -18.37 -28.89
N TYR A 494 -7.67 -18.69 -27.62
CA TYR A 494 -7.79 -17.70 -26.56
C TYR A 494 -6.61 -16.70 -26.54
N MET A 495 -5.39 -17.10 -26.90
CA MET A 495 -4.27 -16.16 -27.07
C MET A 495 -4.54 -15.13 -28.17
N THR A 496 -5.11 -15.55 -29.30
CA THR A 496 -5.48 -14.64 -30.40
C THR A 496 -6.65 -13.74 -30.03
N GLU A 497 -7.67 -14.26 -29.34
CA GLU A 497 -8.80 -13.47 -28.84
C GLU A 497 -8.34 -12.35 -27.90
N VAL A 498 -7.47 -12.65 -26.94
CA VAL A 498 -6.89 -11.67 -26.01
C VAL A 498 -6.09 -10.60 -26.74
N HIS A 499 -5.31 -10.99 -27.75
CA HIS A 499 -4.55 -10.04 -28.55
C HIS A 499 -5.47 -9.10 -29.34
N CYS A 500 -6.51 -9.64 -29.97
CA CYS A 500 -7.51 -8.84 -30.70
C CYS A 500 -8.26 -7.88 -29.77
N TYR A 501 -8.63 -8.32 -28.57
CA TYR A 501 -9.25 -7.46 -27.57
C TYR A 501 -8.33 -6.30 -27.16
N TRP A 502 -7.05 -6.58 -26.90
CA TRP A 502 -6.06 -5.56 -26.54
C TRP A 502 -5.83 -4.53 -27.66
N LEU A 503 -5.92 -4.93 -28.93
CA LEU A 503 -5.81 -4.02 -30.06
C LEU A 503 -6.98 -3.04 -30.19
N LYS A 504 -8.16 -3.38 -29.65
CA LYS A 504 -9.35 -2.51 -29.65
C LYS A 504 -9.30 -1.40 -28.58
N LEU A 505 -8.41 -1.51 -27.59
CA LEU A 505 -8.26 -0.50 -26.54
C LEU A 505 -7.63 0.79 -27.08
N PRO A 506 -8.03 1.97 -26.57
CA PRO A 506 -7.41 3.23 -26.95
C PRO A 506 -5.93 3.26 -26.52
N LEU A 507 -5.10 4.04 -27.23
CA LEU A 507 -3.63 3.99 -27.13
C LEU A 507 -3.10 4.09 -25.70
N LEU A 508 -3.58 5.06 -24.92
CA LEU A 508 -3.13 5.27 -23.54
C LEU A 508 -3.50 4.11 -22.62
N TRP A 509 -4.75 3.64 -22.67
CA TRP A 509 -5.19 2.47 -21.91
C TRP A 509 -4.43 1.20 -22.30
N ARG A 510 -4.13 1.06 -23.60
CA ARG A 510 -3.35 -0.05 -24.13
C ARG A 510 -1.92 -0.07 -23.56
N LEU A 511 -1.29 1.09 -23.45
CA LEU A 511 0.04 1.26 -22.86
C LEU A 511 0.00 1.00 -21.34
N LEU A 512 -0.94 1.62 -20.62
CA LEU A 512 -1.08 1.45 -19.16
C LEU A 512 -1.38 -0.01 -18.79
N ASN A 513 -2.25 -0.70 -19.54
CA ASN A 513 -2.55 -2.10 -19.31
C ASN A 513 -1.32 -3.00 -19.55
N SER A 514 -0.55 -2.74 -20.61
CA SER A 514 0.69 -3.48 -20.89
C SER A 514 1.78 -3.25 -19.82
N ILE A 515 1.97 -2.00 -19.37
CA ILE A 515 2.94 -1.69 -18.31
C ILE A 515 2.50 -2.29 -16.97
N GLY A 516 1.22 -2.13 -16.62
CA GLY A 516 0.68 -2.69 -15.38
C GLY A 516 0.80 -4.22 -15.32
N THR A 517 0.45 -4.91 -16.41
CA THR A 517 0.65 -6.37 -16.48
C THR A 517 2.12 -6.78 -16.47
N PHE A 518 3.02 -6.01 -17.06
CA PHE A 518 4.47 -6.25 -16.99
C PHE A 518 5.01 -6.12 -15.56
N VAL A 519 4.59 -5.08 -14.84
CA VAL A 519 4.92 -4.84 -13.43
C VAL A 519 4.44 -5.99 -12.55
N ILE A 520 3.20 -6.45 -12.76
CA ILE A 520 2.60 -7.56 -12.00
C ILE A 520 3.38 -8.87 -12.20
N ILE A 521 3.80 -9.19 -13.43
CA ILE A 521 4.58 -10.40 -13.69
C ILE A 521 5.96 -10.33 -13.01
N ASN A 522 6.62 -9.17 -13.06
CA ASN A 522 7.99 -8.99 -12.59
C ASN A 522 8.09 -8.36 -11.19
N THR A 523 7.11 -8.63 -10.32
CA THR A 523 7.08 -8.09 -8.95
C THR A 523 8.30 -8.49 -8.10
N ALA A 524 8.87 -9.68 -8.32
CA ALA A 524 10.08 -10.12 -7.61
C ALA A 524 11.30 -9.24 -7.92
N PHE A 525 11.54 -8.97 -9.21
CA PHE A 525 12.62 -8.07 -9.65
C PHE A 525 12.42 -6.64 -9.16
N LEU A 526 11.18 -6.15 -9.13
CA LEU A 526 10.87 -4.83 -8.57
C LEU A 526 11.18 -4.76 -7.08
N CYS A 527 10.88 -5.82 -6.31
CA CYS A 527 11.26 -5.88 -4.90
C CYS A 527 12.78 -5.87 -4.72
N PHE A 528 13.52 -6.62 -5.53
CA PHE A 528 14.99 -6.61 -5.49
C PHE A 528 15.57 -5.23 -5.82
N LEU A 529 15.04 -4.56 -6.84
CA LEU A 529 15.44 -3.20 -7.21
C LEU A 529 15.17 -2.21 -6.07
N VAL A 530 13.99 -2.28 -5.44
CA VAL A 530 13.65 -1.43 -4.29
C VAL A 530 14.56 -1.69 -3.10
N ILE A 531 14.90 -2.95 -2.82
CA ILE A 531 15.85 -3.31 -1.75
C ILE A 531 17.24 -2.74 -2.03
N ILE A 532 17.73 -2.85 -3.27
CA ILE A 532 19.05 -2.34 -3.68
C ILE A 532 19.08 -0.81 -3.57
N ILE A 533 18.03 -0.11 -4.05
CA ILE A 533 17.92 1.34 -3.92
C ILE A 533 17.86 1.75 -2.44
N ALA A 534 17.10 1.03 -1.62
CA ALA A 534 16.98 1.31 -0.20
C ALA A 534 18.32 1.13 0.53
N HIS A 535 19.07 0.09 0.20
CA HIS A 535 20.42 -0.12 0.73
C HIS A 535 21.40 0.97 0.25
N GLY A 536 21.35 1.32 -1.04
CA GLY A 536 22.19 2.35 -1.63
C GLY A 536 21.97 3.76 -1.07
N GLN A 537 20.74 4.09 -0.67
CA GLN A 537 20.42 5.40 -0.10
C GLN A 537 20.66 5.48 1.41
N THR A 538 20.47 4.39 2.15
CA THR A 538 20.61 4.42 3.63
C THR A 538 21.99 4.01 4.11
N ALA A 539 22.79 3.32 3.29
CA ALA A 539 24.14 2.83 3.60
C ALA A 539 24.28 2.27 5.03
N SER A 540 23.29 1.48 5.46
CA SER A 540 23.11 1.09 6.85
C SER A 540 23.43 -0.39 7.10
N LEU A 541 23.99 -0.70 8.27
CA LEU A 541 24.19 -2.09 8.70
C LEU A 541 22.87 -2.86 8.78
N LEU A 542 21.77 -2.19 9.11
CA LEU A 542 20.42 -2.79 9.19
C LEU A 542 19.81 -3.13 7.83
N THR A 543 20.27 -2.56 6.72
CA THR A 543 19.75 -2.94 5.38
C THR A 543 20.64 -3.98 4.69
N PHE A 544 21.85 -4.19 5.20
CA PHE A 544 22.85 -5.08 4.61
C PHE A 544 22.44 -6.57 4.59
N PRO A 545 21.90 -7.17 5.67
CA PRO A 545 21.42 -8.55 5.62
C PRO A 545 20.32 -8.78 4.57
N LEU A 546 19.46 -7.77 4.34
CA LEU A 546 18.42 -7.84 3.33
C LEU A 546 19.02 -7.89 1.91
N ALA A 547 20.05 -7.09 1.65
CA ALA A 547 20.75 -7.10 0.36
C ALA A 547 21.49 -8.43 0.12
N ILE A 548 22.18 -8.97 1.13
CA ILE A 548 22.81 -10.30 1.07
C ILE A 548 21.76 -11.37 0.77
N LEU A 549 20.63 -11.36 1.47
CA LEU A 549 19.55 -12.32 1.27
C LEU A 549 19.01 -12.28 -0.17
N VAL A 550 18.95 -11.10 -0.79
CA VAL A 550 18.57 -10.97 -2.21
C VAL A 550 19.60 -11.58 -3.15
N PHE A 551 20.90 -11.27 -3.00
CA PHE A 551 21.93 -11.76 -3.92
C PHE A 551 22.25 -13.25 -3.73
N PHE A 552 22.36 -13.71 -2.48
CA PHE A 552 22.80 -15.09 -2.18
C PHE A 552 21.65 -16.10 -2.13
N TRP A 553 20.42 -15.68 -1.84
CA TRP A 553 19.27 -16.59 -1.81
C TRP A 553 18.27 -16.25 -2.91
N GLY A 554 17.89 -14.98 -3.05
CA GLY A 554 16.85 -14.52 -3.98
C GLY A 554 17.19 -14.75 -5.45
N ALA A 555 18.41 -14.40 -5.87
CA ALA A 555 18.84 -14.53 -7.26
C ALA A 555 19.24 -15.97 -7.64
N LEU A 556 19.65 -16.78 -6.67
CA LEU A 556 20.12 -18.15 -6.88
C LEU A 556 19.01 -19.20 -6.81
N SER A 557 17.92 -18.94 -6.08
CA SER A 557 16.83 -19.92 -5.94
C SER A 557 15.72 -19.70 -6.96
N GLU A 558 15.62 -20.61 -7.93
CA GLU A 558 14.57 -20.59 -8.96
C GLU A 558 13.17 -20.98 -8.44
N ARG A 559 12.99 -21.51 -7.21
CA ARG A 559 11.68 -22.11 -6.85
C ARG A 559 11.19 -22.09 -5.40
N ASN A 560 12.03 -21.83 -4.39
CA ASN A 560 11.59 -21.87 -2.97
C ASN A 560 11.38 -20.46 -2.38
N HIS A 561 10.35 -19.77 -2.87
CA HIS A 561 10.12 -18.35 -2.62
C HIS A 561 9.42 -18.02 -1.28
N ARG A 562 8.57 -18.90 -0.75
CA ARG A 562 7.69 -18.55 0.39
C ARG A 562 8.45 -18.18 1.66
N LEU A 563 9.46 -18.98 2.03
CA LEU A 563 10.25 -18.73 3.23
C LEU A 563 11.10 -17.47 3.09
N LEU A 564 11.76 -17.29 1.94
CA LEU A 564 12.57 -16.11 1.64
C LEU A 564 11.75 -14.83 1.82
N TRP A 565 10.58 -14.73 1.17
CA TRP A 565 9.76 -13.53 1.25
C TRP A 565 9.14 -13.31 2.64
N THR A 566 8.81 -14.40 3.35
CA THR A 566 8.31 -14.32 4.74
C THR A 566 9.40 -13.77 5.67
N ILE A 567 10.63 -14.28 5.55
CA ILE A 567 11.79 -13.79 6.32
C ILE A 567 12.10 -12.34 5.96
N ALA A 568 12.09 -11.98 4.68
CA ALA A 568 12.34 -10.60 4.23
C ALA A 568 11.29 -9.62 4.79
N ILE A 569 10.00 -9.97 4.74
CA ILE A 569 8.92 -9.15 5.32
C ILE A 569 9.10 -9.00 6.83
N PHE A 570 9.35 -10.10 7.54
CA PHE A 570 9.53 -10.08 8.99
C PHE A 570 10.75 -9.26 9.40
N TYR A 571 11.86 -9.37 8.66
CA TYR A 571 13.07 -8.59 8.86
C TYR A 571 12.82 -7.09 8.70
N VAL A 572 12.13 -6.68 7.62
CA VAL A 572 11.77 -5.26 7.39
C VAL A 572 10.87 -4.73 8.50
N GLN A 573 9.95 -5.54 9.04
CA GLN A 573 9.11 -5.15 10.18
C GLN A 573 9.94 -4.90 11.44
N ILE A 574 10.83 -5.83 11.79
CA ILE A 574 11.75 -5.66 12.91
C ILE A 574 12.62 -4.43 12.73
N MET A 575 13.19 -4.25 11.54
CA MET A 575 14.02 -3.09 11.20
C MET A 575 13.26 -1.77 11.42
N ILE A 576 12.00 -1.66 10.97
CA ILE A 576 11.17 -0.47 11.18
C ILE A 576 10.93 -0.23 12.67
N VAL A 577 10.57 -1.26 13.43
CA VAL A 577 10.31 -1.14 14.88
C VAL A 577 11.58 -0.73 15.64
N ILE A 578 12.72 -1.37 15.35
CA ILE A 578 14.01 -1.03 15.96
C ILE A 578 14.40 0.40 15.62
N SER A 579 14.28 0.81 14.36
CA SER A 579 14.61 2.16 13.91
C SER A 579 13.78 3.22 14.65
N LEU A 580 12.49 2.95 14.89
CA LEU A 580 11.60 3.84 15.64
C LEU A 580 11.92 3.88 17.14
N CYS A 581 12.24 2.74 17.75
CA CYS A 581 12.67 2.69 19.14
C CYS A 581 13.97 3.46 19.36
N SER A 582 14.93 3.38 18.43
CA SER A 582 16.21 4.09 18.56
C SER A 582 16.09 5.62 18.40
N LYS A 583 15.09 6.13 17.68
CA LYS A 583 14.75 7.58 17.67
C LYS A 583 14.35 8.11 19.05
N TYR A 584 13.92 7.24 19.96
CA TYR A 584 13.62 7.62 21.34
C TYR A 584 14.88 7.80 22.18
N THR A 585 15.86 6.91 22.01
CA THR A 585 17.09 6.90 22.81
C THR A 585 17.99 8.10 22.52
N SER A 586 17.78 8.79 21.40
CA SER A 586 18.49 10.02 21.02
C SER A 586 17.89 11.31 21.61
N LEU A 587 16.91 11.23 22.51
CA LEU A 587 16.40 12.42 23.21
C LEU A 587 17.47 13.05 24.13
N PRO A 588 17.71 14.37 24.03
CA PRO A 588 18.63 15.12 24.90
C PRO A 588 18.24 15.14 26.39
N ARG A 589 17.04 14.66 26.75
CA ARG A 589 16.41 14.89 28.07
C ARG A 589 17.01 14.11 29.24
N LEU A 590 18.01 13.25 29.02
CA LEU A 590 18.83 12.67 30.09
C LEU A 590 20.21 13.34 30.24
N CYS A 591 20.61 14.25 29.33
CA CYS A 591 21.78 15.10 29.56
C CYS A 591 21.26 16.46 30.06
N ASP A 592 21.19 16.56 31.38
CA ASP A 592 20.92 17.82 32.08
C ASP A 592 21.97 18.86 31.63
N ARG A 593 21.51 20.08 31.40
CA ARG A 593 22.27 21.16 30.72
C ARG A 593 23.49 21.65 31.53
N ASP A 594 23.70 21.12 32.73
CA ASP A 594 24.73 21.55 33.69
C ASP A 594 25.86 20.52 33.90
N LEU A 595 25.86 19.38 33.20
CA LEU A 595 27.02 18.48 33.16
C LEU A 595 27.74 18.57 31.81
N MET A 596 28.68 19.52 31.73
CA MET A 596 29.69 19.56 30.66
C MET A 596 30.30 18.15 30.49
N ASN A 597 30.38 17.71 29.22
CA ASN A 597 30.93 16.43 28.72
C ASN A 597 29.94 15.27 28.52
N CYS A 598 28.76 15.55 27.95
CA CYS A 598 28.05 14.56 27.14
C CYS A 598 28.78 14.48 25.79
N ASP A 599 29.85 13.67 25.73
CA ASP A 599 30.80 13.62 24.62
C ASP A 599 30.11 13.36 23.27
N ARG A 600 30.45 14.24 22.34
CA ARG A 600 29.90 14.41 20.98
C ARG A 600 30.15 13.22 20.04
N TRP A 601 30.65 12.07 20.53
CA TRP A 601 31.38 11.09 19.71
C TRP A 601 31.04 9.60 19.89
N GLY A 602 30.10 9.21 20.77
CA GLY A 602 29.77 7.78 20.98
C GLY A 602 28.46 7.33 20.34
N MET A 603 27.34 7.73 20.94
CA MET A 603 26.03 7.14 20.63
C MET A 603 25.40 7.65 19.32
N ALA A 604 25.59 8.92 18.97
CA ALA A 604 25.03 9.48 17.73
C ALA A 604 25.70 8.91 16.46
N MET A 605 27.00 8.62 16.51
CA MET A 605 27.72 7.97 15.41
C MET A 605 27.32 6.50 15.28
N VAL A 606 27.21 5.77 16.39
CA VAL A 606 26.73 4.37 16.39
C VAL A 606 25.30 4.29 15.87
N VAL A 607 24.40 5.20 16.27
CA VAL A 607 23.01 5.26 15.78
C VAL A 607 22.94 5.58 14.28
N ARG A 608 23.82 6.47 13.79
CA ARG A 608 23.96 6.76 12.35
C ARG A 608 24.56 5.59 11.57
N PHE A 609 25.55 4.89 12.13
CA PHE A 609 26.18 3.69 11.53
C PHE A 609 25.22 2.49 11.50
N VAL A 610 24.38 2.34 12.53
CA VAL A 610 23.27 1.36 12.57
C VAL A 610 22.20 1.71 11.52
N GLY A 611 22.13 2.96 11.05
CA GLY A 611 21.31 3.36 9.89
C GLY A 611 20.05 4.14 10.21
N ILE A 612 19.94 4.71 11.41
CA ILE A 612 18.79 5.53 11.79
C ILE A 612 19.05 6.95 11.30
N ALA A 613 18.79 7.18 10.01
CA ALA A 613 18.82 8.52 9.43
C ALA A 613 17.47 9.20 9.68
N ASP A 614 17.50 10.35 10.38
CA ASP A 614 16.33 11.17 10.71
C ASP A 614 15.69 11.89 9.51
N GLU A 615 16.11 11.56 8.30
CA GLU A 615 15.65 12.24 7.09
C GLU A 615 14.27 11.75 6.62
N PRO A 616 13.38 12.66 6.16
CA PRO A 616 12.06 12.30 5.65
C PRO A 616 12.11 11.31 4.47
N ILE A 617 13.24 11.30 3.75
CA ILE A 617 13.53 10.40 2.63
C ILE A 617 13.66 8.95 3.12
N SER A 618 14.27 8.69 4.28
CA SER A 618 14.43 7.34 4.82
C SER A 618 13.08 6.69 5.17
N VAL A 619 12.15 7.49 5.72
CA VAL A 619 10.78 7.08 6.04
C VAL A 619 10.00 6.67 4.79
N ALA A 620 10.09 7.45 3.71
CA ALA A 620 9.41 7.14 2.46
C ALA A 620 9.90 5.82 1.84
N ILE A 621 11.22 5.58 1.90
CA ILE A 621 11.85 4.34 1.40
C ILE A 621 11.36 3.13 2.20
N PHE A 622 11.31 3.21 3.53
CA PHE A 622 10.83 2.08 4.35
C PHE A 622 9.36 1.74 4.08
N CYS A 623 8.51 2.75 3.87
CA CYS A 623 7.13 2.55 3.44
C CYS A 623 7.04 1.89 2.07
N LEU A 624 7.84 2.37 1.10
CA LEU A 624 7.88 1.82 -0.26
C LEU A 624 8.36 0.37 -0.25
N LEU A 625 9.39 0.06 0.55
CA LEU A 625 9.92 -1.29 0.73
C LEU A 625 8.88 -2.24 1.32
N ALA A 626 8.18 -1.83 2.38
CA ALA A 626 7.09 -2.61 2.95
C ALA A 626 5.98 -2.84 1.91
N LEU A 627 5.55 -1.78 1.21
CA LEU A 627 4.51 -1.87 0.19
C LEU A 627 4.91 -2.81 -0.95
N ALA A 628 6.15 -2.75 -1.45
CA ALA A 628 6.64 -3.60 -2.52
C ALA A 628 6.60 -5.07 -2.11
N LEU A 629 7.14 -5.41 -0.92
CA LEU A 629 7.17 -6.77 -0.42
C LEU A 629 5.76 -7.35 -0.18
N PHE A 630 4.86 -6.57 0.40
CA PHE A 630 3.47 -7.00 0.61
C PHE A 630 2.70 -7.10 -0.70
N THR A 631 2.97 -6.23 -1.68
CA THR A 631 2.39 -6.33 -3.03
C THR A 631 2.87 -7.59 -3.72
N HIS A 632 4.16 -7.92 -3.64
CA HIS A 632 4.68 -9.17 -4.19
C HIS A 632 4.07 -10.39 -3.49
N ARG A 633 3.93 -10.37 -2.16
CA ARG A 633 3.24 -11.44 -1.43
C ARG A 633 1.77 -11.58 -1.81
N HIS A 634 1.06 -10.46 -1.95
CA HIS A 634 -0.32 -10.46 -2.43
C HIS A 634 -0.41 -11.07 -3.83
N ASN A 635 0.49 -10.65 -4.72
CA ASN A 635 0.61 -11.20 -6.05
C ASN A 635 0.86 -12.71 -6.01
N MET A 636 1.85 -13.21 -5.26
CA MET A 636 2.11 -14.66 -5.13
C MET A 636 0.89 -15.46 -4.67
N ARG A 637 0.01 -14.87 -3.84
CA ARG A 637 -1.25 -15.51 -3.39
C ARG A 637 -2.38 -15.46 -4.42
N VAL A 638 -2.33 -14.52 -5.37
CA VAL A 638 -3.34 -14.27 -6.41
C VAL A 638 -2.89 -14.87 -7.75
N THR A 639 -1.67 -14.55 -8.19
CA THR A 639 -0.97 -15.18 -9.29
C THR A 639 -0.41 -16.51 -8.82
N PHE A 640 -1.16 -17.58 -9.08
CA PHE A 640 -0.80 -18.90 -9.61
C PHE A 640 0.60 -19.54 -9.43
N THR A 641 1.51 -18.96 -8.65
CA THR A 641 2.91 -19.38 -8.52
C THR A 641 3.21 -20.06 -7.20
N SER A 642 2.23 -20.18 -6.30
CA SER A 642 2.48 -20.71 -4.96
C SER A 642 1.58 -21.90 -4.62
N TYR A 643 1.61 -22.99 -5.38
CA TYR A 643 1.21 -24.31 -4.88
C TYR A 643 2.03 -25.41 -5.57
N THR A 644 3.32 -25.45 -5.24
CA THR A 644 4.10 -26.68 -5.08
C THR A 644 5.03 -26.47 -3.91
#